data_AF-A0A969Y994-F1
#
_entry.id   AF-A0A969Y994-F1
#
_cell.length_a   1.000
_cell.length_b   1.000
_cell.length_c   1.000
_cell.angle_alpha   90.00
_cell.angle_beta   90.00
_cell.angle_gamma   90.00
#
_symmetry.space_group_name_H-M   'P 1'
#
loop_
_entity.id
_entity.type
_entity.pdbx_description
1 polymer ?
#
loop_
_entity_poly.entity_id
_entity_poly.type
_entity_poly.pdbx_seq_one_letter_code
_entity_poly.pdbx_strand_id
1 'polypeptide(L)'
;MVKMDQAAITEANKSVYTPPAPRKAEVGKLVPPATPLVACDPYLSIWSPADRLTDDDTVHWTGRPHRLTGVIQIDDKFYRIMGASPAKIPALPQENLTVLPTRTGYTFEGNGVTVELTFMTAALPEDIDLLSRPVTYVTADVHASDGKEHKVLLYFDASAELTVNEPRQQVVYATETIGDLRALKIGSKDQPVLAKKGDDIRIDWGYLYVCSQTVPGAFHAIAPHGAWSDVLSSAAAGRSPGPFEIPSTPAAEEIVASLAFDLGRVSSQGVSRWFMLAYDDLYSIQYMKKNLRPYWRRNGWEAADLLRAAAKDYETLSKRCAVFDDELMADLTRVGGANYAKLCALAYRQCFAAGKFVADDNGQPLQFCKENHSNGCIGTSDVFYPMSPQFLLFGPSLAKSFLVPFMNYAASPRWKFPFAPHDLGTYPHANGQVYGGGERTEQNQMPVEESGNLLILMAAVAQIDGNASFASLYWPKLEQWASYLKDKGFDPENQLCTDDFAGHLAHNVNLSAKAICGLGAFAKLCELRGETAKAKEYSAVAKEFAQRWVREADDGDHFRLAFDKPGTWSQKYNLIWDRILGLNLFPSEVAQKEMAYYKRVQNRYGLALDNRESYTKLDWITWTATLTQNRADFEALIDPVILFLNETPDRSPMTDWYQTKTARKVGFTARPVVGGVFAQTLYDKGLWQKYASRDKTKASGWAPMPTPPVTKTIVPTSEVESATWRYTTSRPTQDWMKPEYDDSAWSQGPAGFGTAGTPGAHVRTRWNTQNIWLRREIALPESPLRSPMFRMHHDEDVEVYVNGILAAAASGYTTDYEEVPLTPAGKAALRPGRNVIAVHCRQTGGGQYIDLGLVDTQ
;
A
#
# COMPACT_ATOMS: atom_id res chain seq x y z
N MET A 1 -11.87 37.25 11.43
CA MET A 1 -12.62 36.00 11.25
C MET A 1 -14.10 36.33 11.29
N VAL A 2 -14.78 36.32 10.15
CA VAL A 2 -16.24 36.43 10.09
C VAL A 2 -16.78 35.07 10.54
N LYS A 3 -17.51 35.02 11.66
CA LYS A 3 -18.27 33.83 12.06
C LYS A 3 -19.34 33.60 10.99
N MET A 4 -19.16 32.58 10.16
CA MET A 4 -20.22 32.16 9.24
C MET A 4 -21.40 31.60 10.05
N ASP A 5 -22.61 31.97 9.63
CA ASP A 5 -23.85 31.53 10.24
C ASP A 5 -24.10 30.05 9.93
N GLN A 6 -23.88 29.22 10.95
CA GLN A 6 -24.05 27.77 10.89
C GLN A 6 -25.49 27.36 10.51
N ALA A 7 -26.49 28.18 10.86
CA ALA A 7 -27.88 27.91 10.52
C ALA A 7 -28.14 28.15 9.02
N ALA A 8 -27.55 29.21 8.44
CA ALA A 8 -27.64 29.49 7.02
C ALA A 8 -26.96 28.41 6.15
N ILE A 9 -25.81 27.87 6.59
CA ILE A 9 -25.14 26.74 5.93
C ILE A 9 -26.00 25.47 6.00
N THR A 10 -26.59 25.20 7.16
CA THR A 10 -27.45 24.02 7.35
C THR A 10 -28.71 24.08 6.48
N GLU A 11 -29.31 25.25 6.34
CA GLU A 11 -30.50 25.45 5.50
C GLU A 11 -30.17 25.42 4.00
N ALA A 12 -29.02 25.98 3.59
CA ALA A 12 -28.53 25.87 2.21
C ALA A 12 -28.18 24.42 1.83
N ASN A 13 -27.61 23.63 2.75
CA ASN A 13 -27.29 22.23 2.49
C ASN A 13 -28.53 21.34 2.28
N LYS A 14 -29.69 21.71 2.84
CA LYS A 14 -30.95 20.97 2.65
C LYS A 14 -31.56 21.13 1.24
N SER A 15 -31.24 22.20 0.52
CA SER A 15 -31.82 22.47 -0.82
C SER A 15 -30.94 22.03 -1.98
N VAL A 16 -29.67 21.68 -1.73
CA VAL A 16 -28.68 21.36 -2.77
C VAL A 16 -28.19 19.90 -2.70
N TYR A 17 -28.35 19.22 -1.55
CA TYR A 17 -27.91 17.84 -1.37
C TYR A 17 -28.88 17.06 -0.48
N THR A 18 -29.62 16.13 -1.08
CA THR A 18 -30.27 15.06 -0.32
C THR A 18 -29.23 13.96 -0.13
N PRO A 19 -28.72 13.72 1.09
CA PRO A 19 -27.82 12.60 1.32
C PRO A 19 -28.52 11.30 0.91
N PRO A 20 -27.81 10.36 0.27
CA PRO A 20 -28.38 9.06 -0.03
C PRO A 20 -28.90 8.42 1.25
N ALA A 21 -29.99 7.67 1.13
CA ALA A 21 -30.56 6.97 2.27
C ALA A 21 -29.47 6.12 2.94
N PRO A 22 -29.36 6.14 4.28
CA PRO A 22 -28.34 5.36 4.97
C PRO A 22 -28.49 3.88 4.64
N ARG A 23 -27.35 3.22 4.37
CA ARG A 23 -27.31 1.77 4.15
C ARG A 23 -27.89 1.07 5.36
N LYS A 24 -28.68 0.02 5.12
CA LYS A 24 -29.19 -0.88 6.15
C LYS A 24 -28.66 -2.26 5.89
N ALA A 25 -28.12 -2.91 6.91
CA ALA A 25 -27.63 -4.27 6.76
C ALA A 25 -28.79 -5.22 6.38
N GLU A 26 -28.53 -6.06 5.39
CA GLU A 26 -29.39 -7.18 5.01
C GLU A 26 -28.85 -8.46 5.68
N VAL A 27 -29.75 -9.25 6.28
CA VAL A 27 -29.37 -10.47 6.99
C VAL A 27 -28.64 -11.42 6.04
N GLY A 28 -27.44 -11.83 6.42
CA GLY A 28 -26.65 -12.81 5.66
C GLY A 28 -25.90 -12.26 4.45
N LYS A 29 -25.97 -10.96 4.15
CA LYS A 29 -25.22 -10.32 3.05
C LYS A 29 -24.11 -9.43 3.58
N LEU A 30 -22.93 -9.49 2.96
CA LEU A 30 -21.88 -8.49 3.14
C LEU A 30 -21.92 -7.54 1.94
N VAL A 31 -22.08 -6.24 2.20
CA VAL A 31 -22.00 -5.16 1.22
C VAL A 31 -20.70 -4.41 1.50
N PRO A 32 -19.62 -4.69 0.75
CA PRO A 32 -18.32 -4.05 0.99
C PRO A 32 -18.43 -2.51 0.96
N PRO A 33 -17.65 -1.78 1.77
CA PRO A 33 -17.53 -0.33 1.64
C PRO A 33 -17.04 0.10 0.24
N ALA A 34 -16.07 -0.65 -0.29
CA ALA A 34 -15.69 -0.68 -1.70
C ALA A 34 -15.28 -2.11 -2.07
N THR A 35 -15.61 -2.54 -3.29
CA THR A 35 -15.36 -3.91 -3.75
C THR A 35 -14.02 -3.98 -4.51
N PRO A 36 -13.11 -4.91 -4.17
CA PRO A 36 -11.84 -5.08 -4.91
C PRO A 36 -12.10 -5.65 -6.30
N LEU A 37 -11.63 -4.98 -7.34
CA LEU A 37 -11.71 -5.46 -8.73
C LEU A 37 -10.33 -5.92 -9.19
N VAL A 38 -9.35 -5.01 -9.15
CA VAL A 38 -7.93 -5.28 -9.43
C VAL A 38 -7.16 -4.92 -8.17
N ALA A 39 -6.51 -5.88 -7.52
CA ALA A 39 -5.79 -5.62 -6.28
C ALA A 39 -4.49 -6.44 -6.27
N CYS A 40 -3.43 -5.84 -6.83
CA CYS A 40 -2.13 -6.51 -7.00
C CYS A 40 -1.04 -5.91 -6.09
N ASP A 41 -0.95 -4.58 -6.02
CA ASP A 41 0.04 -3.83 -5.24
C ASP A 41 -0.44 -2.37 -5.02
N PRO A 42 0.29 -1.53 -4.26
CA PRO A 42 -0.17 -0.18 -3.91
C PRO A 42 -0.39 0.77 -5.10
N TYR A 43 0.05 0.41 -6.31
CA TYR A 43 -0.12 1.19 -7.52
C TYR A 43 -1.18 0.60 -8.46
N LEU A 44 -1.18 -0.72 -8.67
CA LEU A 44 -2.22 -1.43 -9.43
C LEU A 44 -3.33 -1.93 -8.48
N SER A 45 -4.21 -1.00 -8.09
CA SER A 45 -5.25 -1.23 -7.09
C SER A 45 -6.52 -0.42 -7.42
N ILE A 46 -7.53 -1.10 -7.98
CA ILE A 46 -8.77 -0.53 -8.55
C ILE A 46 -9.98 -1.15 -7.84
N TRP A 47 -10.88 -0.28 -7.41
CA TRP A 47 -12.01 -0.61 -6.56
C TRP A 47 -13.31 -0.04 -7.12
N SER A 48 -14.42 -0.75 -6.93
CA SER A 48 -15.76 -0.20 -7.10
C SER A 48 -16.17 0.49 -5.79
N PRO A 49 -16.37 1.82 -5.77
CA PRO A 49 -16.83 2.53 -4.56
C PRO A 49 -18.36 2.45 -4.38
N ALA A 50 -19.08 1.65 -5.15
CA ALA A 50 -20.54 1.59 -5.13
C ALA A 50 -21.11 0.18 -4.83
N ASP A 51 -22.36 0.15 -4.38
CA ASP A 51 -23.08 -1.13 -4.11
C ASP A 51 -23.33 -1.93 -5.40
N ARG A 52 -23.54 -1.22 -6.51
CA ARG A 52 -23.63 -1.79 -7.86
C ARG A 52 -22.46 -1.31 -8.71
N LEU A 53 -21.90 -2.19 -9.53
CA LEU A 53 -20.70 -1.91 -10.34
C LEU A 53 -20.91 -0.77 -11.36
N THR A 54 -22.16 -0.42 -11.65
CA THR A 54 -22.56 0.62 -12.58
C THR A 54 -22.99 1.92 -11.89
N ASP A 55 -23.05 1.98 -10.56
CA ASP A 55 -23.57 3.17 -9.88
C ASP A 55 -22.53 4.30 -9.79
N ASP A 56 -21.23 3.99 -9.89
CA ASP A 56 -20.13 4.96 -9.86
C ASP A 56 -18.94 4.50 -10.73
N ASP A 57 -18.01 5.41 -11.03
CA ASP A 57 -16.75 5.09 -11.69
C ASP A 57 -15.80 4.34 -10.74
N THR A 58 -14.98 3.45 -11.29
CA THR A 58 -13.95 2.78 -10.49
C THR A 58 -12.82 3.74 -10.11
N VAL A 59 -12.27 3.52 -8.92
CA VAL A 59 -11.26 4.41 -8.33
C VAL A 59 -10.04 3.62 -7.87
N HIS A 60 -8.91 4.31 -7.79
CA HIS A 60 -7.76 3.85 -7.04
C HIS A 60 -8.10 3.77 -5.53
N TRP A 61 -7.34 3.04 -4.72
CA TRP A 61 -7.57 3.00 -3.27
C TRP A 61 -7.53 4.39 -2.60
N THR A 62 -6.85 5.36 -3.22
CA THR A 62 -6.80 6.75 -2.77
C THR A 62 -8.07 7.56 -3.09
N GLY A 63 -9.00 6.99 -3.86
CA GLY A 63 -10.21 7.68 -4.34
C GLY A 63 -10.00 8.50 -5.62
N ARG A 64 -8.79 8.48 -6.19
CA ARG A 64 -8.51 9.11 -7.50
C ARG A 64 -9.10 8.27 -8.64
N PRO A 65 -9.51 8.89 -9.76
CA PRO A 65 -10.08 8.14 -10.88
C PRO A 65 -9.07 7.13 -11.43
N HIS A 66 -9.45 5.85 -11.44
CA HIS A 66 -8.79 4.79 -12.20
C HIS A 66 -9.91 4.03 -12.91
N ARG A 67 -10.44 4.65 -13.98
CA ARG A 67 -11.70 4.25 -14.57
C ARG A 67 -11.57 3.00 -15.44
N LEU A 68 -12.49 2.07 -15.21
CA LEU A 68 -12.81 0.92 -16.04
C LEU A 68 -14.27 1.06 -16.48
N THR A 69 -14.54 0.82 -17.76
CA THR A 69 -15.89 0.91 -18.33
C THR A 69 -16.30 -0.42 -18.94
N GLY A 70 -17.58 -0.78 -18.82
CA GLY A 70 -18.15 -1.98 -19.44
C GLY A 70 -19.54 -1.73 -20.00
N VAL A 71 -19.74 -2.05 -21.27
CA VAL A 71 -21.02 -1.92 -21.99
C VAL A 71 -21.35 -3.24 -22.67
N ILE A 72 -22.62 -3.64 -22.63
CA ILE A 72 -23.16 -4.78 -23.38
C ILE A 72 -24.26 -4.29 -24.32
N GLN A 73 -24.23 -4.76 -25.57
CA GLN A 73 -25.36 -4.68 -26.48
C GLN A 73 -26.06 -6.04 -26.52
N ILE A 74 -27.38 -6.05 -26.28
CA ILE A 74 -28.24 -7.23 -26.42
C ILE A 74 -29.30 -6.88 -27.47
N ASP A 75 -29.25 -7.58 -28.59
CA ASP A 75 -29.99 -7.26 -29.82
C ASP A 75 -29.75 -5.80 -30.23
N ASP A 76 -30.77 -4.94 -30.12
CA ASP A 76 -30.70 -3.53 -30.51
C ASP A 76 -30.59 -2.56 -29.31
N LYS A 77 -30.32 -3.07 -28.10
CA LYS A 77 -30.29 -2.26 -26.86
C LYS A 77 -28.94 -2.31 -26.17
N PHE A 78 -28.51 -1.16 -25.64
CA PHE A 78 -27.25 -1.01 -24.91
C PHE A 78 -27.49 -0.88 -23.40
N TYR A 79 -26.62 -1.51 -22.61
CA TYR A 79 -26.63 -1.45 -21.16
C TYR A 79 -25.21 -1.29 -20.60
N ARG A 80 -25.06 -0.55 -19.50
CA ARG A 80 -23.84 -0.56 -18.69
C ARG A 80 -23.79 -1.82 -17.84
N ILE A 81 -22.61 -2.41 -17.73
CA ILE A 81 -22.27 -3.49 -16.79
C ILE A 81 -21.10 -3.11 -15.88
N MET A 82 -20.38 -2.01 -16.15
CA MET A 82 -19.35 -1.46 -15.28
C MET A 82 -19.13 0.04 -15.53
N GLY A 83 -18.95 0.82 -14.47
CA GLY A 83 -18.71 2.26 -14.51
C GLY A 83 -19.98 3.11 -14.59
N ALA A 84 -19.88 4.39 -14.20
CA ALA A 84 -21.01 5.34 -14.25
C ALA A 84 -21.26 5.84 -15.67
N SER A 85 -20.21 5.91 -16.49
CA SER A 85 -20.28 6.35 -17.88
C SER A 85 -20.43 5.18 -18.84
N PRO A 86 -21.15 5.35 -19.98
CA PRO A 86 -21.89 6.54 -20.41
C PRO A 86 -23.25 6.67 -19.70
N ALA A 87 -23.47 7.76 -18.96
CA ALA A 87 -24.65 7.94 -18.09
C ALA A 87 -26.02 7.89 -18.79
N LYS A 88 -26.06 8.08 -20.11
CA LYS A 88 -27.31 8.08 -20.90
C LYS A 88 -27.87 6.70 -21.21
N ILE A 89 -27.07 5.63 -21.09
CA ILE A 89 -27.56 4.27 -21.31
C ILE A 89 -27.90 3.62 -19.95
N PRO A 90 -28.97 2.82 -19.88
CA PRO A 90 -29.39 2.19 -18.63
C PRO A 90 -28.34 1.19 -18.13
N ALA A 91 -28.29 0.94 -16.82
CA ALA A 91 -27.55 -0.21 -16.29
C ALA A 91 -28.33 -1.50 -16.55
N LEU A 92 -27.63 -2.59 -16.89
CA LEU A 92 -28.23 -3.92 -16.82
C LEU A 92 -28.47 -4.24 -15.33
N PRO A 93 -29.65 -4.78 -14.94
CA PRO A 93 -29.91 -5.10 -13.54
C PRO A 93 -28.84 -6.02 -12.96
N GLN A 94 -28.26 -5.63 -11.81
CA GLN A 94 -27.30 -6.43 -11.06
C GLN A 94 -28.05 -7.25 -10.01
N GLU A 95 -28.01 -8.57 -10.14
CA GLU A 95 -28.70 -9.51 -9.27
C GLU A 95 -27.83 -9.93 -8.08
N ASN A 96 -26.51 -10.08 -8.29
CA ASN A 96 -25.62 -10.60 -7.26
C ASN A 96 -24.21 -9.96 -7.27
N LEU A 97 -23.58 -9.96 -6.11
CA LEU A 97 -22.16 -9.67 -5.88
C LEU A 97 -21.60 -10.75 -4.95
N THR A 98 -20.52 -11.41 -5.40
CA THR A 98 -19.76 -12.38 -4.61
C THR A 98 -18.31 -11.90 -4.48
N VAL A 99 -17.82 -11.79 -3.24
CA VAL A 99 -16.40 -11.48 -2.94
C VAL A 99 -15.76 -12.70 -2.29
N LEU A 100 -14.76 -13.25 -2.97
CA LEU A 100 -13.95 -14.38 -2.55
C LEU A 100 -12.48 -13.97 -2.46
N PRO A 101 -11.63 -14.79 -1.80
CA PRO A 101 -10.21 -14.48 -1.64
C PRO A 101 -9.53 -14.10 -2.96
N THR A 102 -9.69 -14.89 -4.03
CA THR A 102 -9.03 -14.64 -5.33
C THR A 102 -9.94 -14.07 -6.42
N ARG A 103 -11.26 -14.03 -6.19
CA ARG A 103 -12.27 -13.65 -7.19
C ARG A 103 -13.31 -12.66 -6.66
N THR A 104 -13.70 -11.71 -7.51
CA THR A 104 -14.94 -10.91 -7.35
C THR A 104 -15.84 -11.24 -8.53
N GLY A 105 -17.07 -11.68 -8.27
CA GLY A 105 -18.06 -11.98 -9.30
C GLY A 105 -19.28 -11.08 -9.20
N TYR A 106 -19.78 -10.60 -10.34
CA TYR A 106 -21.06 -9.90 -10.48
C TYR A 106 -21.97 -10.67 -11.43
N THR A 107 -23.24 -10.81 -11.08
CA THR A 107 -24.26 -11.38 -11.97
C THR A 107 -25.24 -10.30 -12.37
N PHE A 108 -25.47 -10.17 -13.67
CA PHE A 108 -26.46 -9.27 -14.25
C PHE A 108 -27.48 -10.07 -15.05
N GLU A 109 -28.74 -9.67 -15.01
CA GLU A 109 -29.80 -10.31 -15.80
C GLU A 109 -30.75 -9.27 -16.39
N GLY A 110 -31.01 -9.37 -17.69
CA GLY A 110 -31.96 -8.50 -18.35
C GLY A 110 -32.04 -8.74 -19.86
N ASN A 111 -33.19 -8.38 -20.44
CA ASN A 111 -33.45 -8.52 -21.88
C ASN A 111 -33.17 -9.94 -22.42
N GLY A 112 -33.49 -10.98 -21.63
CA GLY A 112 -33.37 -12.39 -22.00
C GLY A 112 -31.94 -12.96 -21.90
N VAL A 113 -30.99 -12.21 -21.32
CA VAL A 113 -29.59 -12.61 -21.20
C VAL A 113 -29.11 -12.44 -19.75
N THR A 114 -28.32 -13.41 -19.29
CA THR A 114 -27.56 -13.34 -18.04
C THR A 114 -26.08 -13.20 -18.35
N VAL A 115 -25.41 -12.29 -17.62
CA VAL A 115 -23.97 -12.02 -17.72
C VAL A 115 -23.34 -12.22 -16.35
N GLU A 116 -22.37 -13.11 -16.25
CA GLU A 116 -21.48 -13.22 -15.10
C GLU A 116 -20.14 -12.55 -15.44
N LEU A 117 -19.77 -11.52 -14.68
CA LEU A 117 -18.52 -10.79 -14.82
C LEU A 117 -17.62 -11.10 -13.63
N THR A 118 -16.52 -11.82 -13.87
CA THR A 118 -15.58 -12.27 -12.84
C THR A 118 -14.23 -11.57 -12.98
N PHE A 119 -13.77 -10.93 -11.91
CA PHE A 119 -12.41 -10.42 -11.74
C PHE A 119 -11.60 -11.42 -10.92
N MET A 120 -10.60 -12.04 -11.54
CA MET A 120 -9.72 -13.01 -10.89
C MET A 120 -8.29 -12.50 -10.85
N THR A 121 -7.75 -12.35 -9.64
CA THR A 121 -6.31 -12.17 -9.41
C THR A 121 -5.80 -13.47 -8.82
N ALA A 122 -4.82 -14.12 -9.45
CA ALA A 122 -4.29 -15.41 -9.00
C ALA A 122 -3.38 -15.27 -7.76
N ALA A 123 -3.91 -14.67 -6.69
CA ALA A 123 -3.25 -14.41 -5.42
C ALA A 123 -3.14 -15.69 -4.56
N LEU A 124 -2.53 -16.71 -5.14
CA LEU A 124 -2.30 -18.02 -4.53
C LEU A 124 -1.01 -17.98 -3.69
N PRO A 125 -1.11 -18.05 -2.35
CA PRO A 125 -0.04 -17.64 -1.47
C PRO A 125 1.05 -18.71 -1.33
N GLU A 126 0.76 -19.95 -1.77
CA GLU A 126 1.73 -21.03 -1.77
C GLU A 126 2.85 -20.83 -2.81
N ASP A 127 2.68 -19.89 -3.75
CA ASP A 127 3.56 -19.70 -4.90
C ASP A 127 3.78 -18.21 -5.18
N ILE A 128 4.88 -17.66 -4.64
CA ILE A 128 5.21 -16.22 -4.78
C ILE A 128 5.48 -15.84 -6.25
N ASP A 129 5.85 -16.79 -7.12
CA ASP A 129 5.95 -16.53 -8.57
C ASP A 129 4.61 -16.14 -9.19
N LEU A 130 3.52 -16.74 -8.72
CA LEU A 130 2.17 -16.41 -9.15
C LEU A 130 1.62 -15.20 -8.41
N LEU A 131 1.78 -15.17 -7.08
CA LEU A 131 1.30 -14.08 -6.22
C LEU A 131 1.89 -12.72 -6.62
N SER A 132 3.13 -12.69 -7.11
CA SER A 132 3.80 -11.46 -7.53
C SER A 132 3.44 -10.99 -8.94
N ARG A 133 2.65 -11.74 -9.72
CA ARG A 133 2.23 -11.33 -11.07
C ARG A 133 1.21 -10.19 -10.96
N PRO A 134 1.49 -9.00 -11.53
CA PRO A 134 0.55 -7.88 -11.55
C PRO A 134 -0.49 -8.08 -12.66
N VAL A 135 -1.26 -9.18 -12.59
CA VAL A 135 -2.25 -9.58 -13.61
C VAL A 135 -3.59 -9.87 -12.96
N THR A 136 -4.65 -9.25 -13.47
CA THR A 136 -6.04 -9.61 -13.18
C THR A 136 -6.73 -10.00 -14.48
N TYR A 137 -7.37 -11.16 -14.46
CA TYR A 137 -8.22 -11.65 -15.54
C TYR A 137 -9.63 -11.13 -15.33
N VAL A 138 -10.26 -10.67 -16.40
CA VAL A 138 -11.67 -10.28 -16.43
C VAL A 138 -12.37 -11.22 -17.39
N THR A 139 -13.32 -12.00 -16.87
CA THR A 139 -14.07 -13.01 -17.62
C THR A 139 -15.54 -12.62 -17.67
N ALA A 140 -16.14 -12.64 -18.86
CA ALA A 140 -17.55 -12.45 -19.10
C ALA A 140 -18.16 -13.76 -19.64
N ASP A 141 -18.99 -14.41 -18.82
CA ASP A 141 -19.77 -15.58 -19.19
C ASP A 141 -21.20 -15.14 -19.49
N VAL A 142 -21.64 -15.30 -20.74
CA VAL A 142 -22.92 -14.78 -21.22
C VAL A 142 -23.78 -15.92 -21.73
N HIS A 143 -25.03 -16.05 -21.27
CA HIS A 143 -25.97 -17.03 -21.79
C HIS A 143 -27.39 -16.47 -21.90
N ALA A 144 -28.18 -17.02 -22.81
CA ALA A 144 -29.60 -16.66 -22.92
C ALA A 144 -30.40 -17.33 -21.79
N SER A 145 -31.22 -16.54 -21.10
CA SER A 145 -32.07 -16.98 -19.98
C SER A 145 -33.55 -17.15 -20.34
N ASP A 146 -34.00 -16.69 -21.53
CA ASP A 146 -35.40 -16.77 -21.95
C ASP A 146 -35.72 -17.89 -22.98
N GLY A 147 -34.71 -18.69 -23.34
CA GLY A 147 -34.83 -19.76 -24.33
C GLY A 147 -34.74 -19.33 -25.79
N LYS A 148 -34.48 -18.05 -26.09
CA LYS A 148 -34.20 -17.54 -27.45
C LYS A 148 -32.71 -17.32 -27.66
N GLU A 149 -32.34 -17.11 -28.92
CA GLU A 149 -31.01 -16.64 -29.27
C GLU A 149 -30.98 -15.11 -29.35
N HIS A 150 -29.97 -14.50 -28.74
CA HIS A 150 -29.75 -13.05 -28.72
C HIS A 150 -28.46 -12.67 -29.42
N LYS A 151 -28.47 -11.57 -30.19
CA LYS A 151 -27.22 -11.02 -30.72
C LYS A 151 -26.53 -10.24 -29.60
N VAL A 152 -25.28 -10.58 -29.27
CA VAL A 152 -24.57 -9.93 -28.15
C VAL A 152 -23.23 -9.36 -28.57
N LEU A 153 -22.97 -8.10 -28.18
CA LEU A 153 -21.64 -7.50 -28.20
C LEU A 153 -21.24 -7.02 -26.81
N LEU A 154 -19.97 -7.22 -26.46
CA LEU A 154 -19.36 -6.70 -25.24
C LEU A 154 -18.33 -5.62 -25.59
N TYR A 155 -18.23 -4.62 -24.74
CA TYR A 155 -17.20 -3.59 -24.76
C TYR A 155 -16.62 -3.39 -23.36
N PHE A 156 -15.31 -3.27 -23.30
CA PHE A 156 -14.57 -2.92 -22.09
C PHE A 156 -13.50 -1.89 -22.42
N ASP A 157 -13.23 -0.97 -21.51
CA ASP A 157 -12.06 -0.11 -21.58
C ASP A 157 -11.40 0.09 -20.22
N ALA A 158 -10.10 0.43 -20.28
CA ALA A 158 -9.34 0.94 -19.17
C ALA A 158 -8.74 2.30 -19.55
N SER A 159 -8.95 3.31 -18.72
CA SER A 159 -8.41 4.65 -18.92
C SER A 159 -6.88 4.68 -18.79
N ALA A 160 -6.23 5.56 -19.55
CA ALA A 160 -4.80 5.80 -19.37
C ALA A 160 -4.46 6.48 -18.02
N GLU A 161 -5.46 6.98 -17.28
CA GLU A 161 -5.31 7.47 -15.90
C GLU A 161 -4.62 6.45 -14.97
N LEU A 162 -4.76 5.15 -15.25
CA LEU A 162 -4.11 4.07 -14.51
C LEU A 162 -2.57 4.09 -14.59
N THR A 163 -2.00 4.90 -15.47
CA THR A 163 -0.55 4.93 -15.79
C THR A 163 0.15 6.22 -15.36
N VAL A 164 -0.58 7.11 -14.69
CA VAL A 164 -0.11 8.44 -14.31
C VAL A 164 -0.56 8.80 -12.89
N ASN A 165 0.16 9.73 -12.27
CA ASN A 165 -0.26 10.28 -11.01
C ASN A 165 -1.42 11.24 -11.24
N GLU A 166 -1.26 12.23 -12.12
CA GLU A 166 -2.28 13.23 -12.45
C GLU A 166 -2.87 13.00 -13.85
N PRO A 167 -4.20 13.09 -14.05
CA PRO A 167 -4.85 12.77 -15.33
C PRO A 167 -4.36 13.58 -16.55
N ARG A 168 -3.86 14.80 -16.32
CA ARG A 168 -3.30 15.67 -17.37
C ARG A 168 -1.89 15.30 -17.83
N GLN A 169 -1.23 14.34 -17.17
CA GLN A 169 0.10 13.90 -17.60
C GLN A 169 0.01 13.25 -18.98
N GLN A 170 1.05 13.46 -19.78
CA GLN A 170 1.11 12.92 -21.13
C GLN A 170 1.48 11.44 -21.09
N VAL A 171 0.84 10.67 -21.98
CA VAL A 171 1.10 9.23 -22.13
C VAL A 171 1.60 8.91 -23.53
N VAL A 172 2.23 7.75 -23.67
CA VAL A 172 2.54 7.11 -24.95
C VAL A 172 1.79 5.79 -25.03
N TYR A 173 1.46 5.36 -26.25
CA TYR A 173 0.69 4.15 -26.47
C TYR A 173 1.19 3.37 -27.68
N ALA A 174 0.92 2.07 -27.67
CA ALA A 174 1.21 1.16 -28.77
C ALA A 174 0.23 -0.01 -28.76
N THR A 175 0.10 -0.67 -29.91
CA THR A 175 -0.55 -1.97 -29.99
C THR A 175 0.48 -3.02 -30.39
N GLU A 176 0.66 -4.02 -29.54
CA GLU A 176 1.66 -5.07 -29.70
C GLU A 176 0.97 -6.41 -30.04
N THR A 177 1.63 -7.22 -30.88
CA THR A 177 1.26 -8.61 -31.10
C THR A 177 2.28 -9.49 -30.39
N ILE A 178 1.80 -10.34 -29.48
CA ILE A 178 2.64 -11.18 -28.62
C ILE A 178 2.19 -12.63 -28.78
N GLY A 179 2.76 -13.32 -29.77
CA GLY A 179 2.27 -14.65 -30.15
C GLY A 179 0.84 -14.58 -30.69
N ASP A 180 -0.07 -15.31 -30.06
CA ASP A 180 -1.51 -15.29 -30.34
C ASP A 180 -2.27 -14.17 -29.60
N LEU A 181 -1.57 -13.37 -28.81
CA LEU A 181 -2.16 -12.27 -28.04
C LEU A 181 -2.07 -10.94 -28.78
N ARG A 182 -3.09 -10.11 -28.57
CA ARG A 182 -3.11 -8.70 -28.95
C ARG A 182 -3.16 -7.86 -27.67
N ALA A 183 -2.17 -6.99 -27.49
CA ALA A 183 -2.01 -6.18 -26.30
C ALA A 183 -2.03 -4.69 -26.63
N LEU A 184 -2.90 -3.95 -25.98
CA LEU A 184 -2.92 -2.49 -25.97
C LEU A 184 -2.06 -2.01 -24.81
N LYS A 185 -1.01 -1.27 -25.13
CA LYS A 185 -0.01 -0.78 -24.18
C LYS A 185 -0.14 0.72 -24.04
N ILE A 186 -0.22 1.21 -22.80
CA ILE A 186 -0.21 2.63 -22.48
C ILE A 186 0.75 2.86 -21.31
N GLY A 187 1.51 3.95 -21.31
CA GLY A 187 2.34 4.34 -20.17
C GLY A 187 2.62 5.83 -20.15
N SER A 188 2.99 6.37 -18.99
CA SER A 188 3.48 7.74 -18.87
C SER A 188 4.61 8.04 -19.88
N LYS A 189 4.58 9.20 -20.51
CA LYS A 189 5.62 9.62 -21.47
C LYS A 189 6.98 9.80 -20.80
N ASP A 190 7.00 10.41 -19.62
CA ASP A 190 8.22 10.90 -18.98
C ASP A 190 9.00 9.78 -18.27
N GLN A 191 8.31 8.68 -17.91
CA GLN A 191 8.88 7.52 -17.22
C GLN A 191 9.81 7.87 -16.03
N PRO A 192 9.37 8.70 -15.04
CA PRO A 192 10.13 9.05 -13.84
C PRO A 192 10.22 7.87 -12.84
N VAL A 193 10.86 6.77 -13.26
CA VAL A 193 10.96 5.51 -12.50
C VAL A 193 11.47 5.76 -11.08
N LEU A 194 10.62 5.45 -10.09
CA LEU A 194 10.89 5.61 -8.65
C LEU A 194 11.32 7.04 -8.25
N ALA A 195 10.94 8.07 -9.01
CA ALA A 195 11.32 9.45 -8.67
C ALA A 195 10.51 10.02 -7.49
N LYS A 196 9.25 9.57 -7.33
CA LYS A 196 8.33 10.04 -6.28
C LYS A 196 8.22 9.03 -5.14
N LYS A 197 8.04 9.54 -3.92
CA LYS A 197 7.77 8.78 -2.69
C LYS A 197 6.73 9.52 -1.86
N GLY A 198 5.95 8.81 -1.06
CA GLY A 198 4.98 9.42 -0.15
C GLY A 198 3.59 8.82 -0.19
N ASP A 199 2.71 9.48 0.53
CA ASP A 199 1.31 9.10 0.67
C ASP A 199 0.41 9.77 -0.39
N ASP A 200 -0.73 9.16 -0.72
CA ASP A 200 -1.61 9.55 -1.84
C ASP A 200 -0.86 9.79 -3.17
N ILE A 201 0.05 8.89 -3.54
CA ILE A 201 0.76 8.92 -4.84
C ILE A 201 0.42 7.65 -5.62
N ARG A 202 0.04 7.84 -6.89
CA ARG A 202 -0.18 6.76 -7.86
C ARG A 202 1.08 6.61 -8.72
N ILE A 203 1.16 5.51 -9.47
CA ILE A 203 2.29 5.27 -10.37
C ILE A 203 2.25 6.23 -11.55
N ASP A 204 3.42 6.72 -11.96
CA ASP A 204 3.57 7.53 -13.17
C ASP A 204 4.74 7.09 -14.05
N TRP A 205 5.12 5.81 -13.95
CA TRP A 205 6.08 5.13 -14.81
C TRP A 205 5.60 3.70 -15.15
N GLY A 206 6.29 3.03 -16.06
CA GLY A 206 5.88 1.70 -16.52
C GLY A 206 4.72 1.74 -17.51
N TYR A 207 4.06 0.59 -17.69
CA TYR A 207 3.06 0.39 -18.73
C TYR A 207 1.89 -0.49 -18.27
N LEU A 208 0.67 -0.02 -18.52
CA LEU A 208 -0.55 -0.81 -18.52
C LEU A 208 -0.64 -1.62 -19.82
N TYR A 209 -1.09 -2.87 -19.69
CA TYR A 209 -1.43 -3.76 -20.78
C TYR A 209 -2.88 -4.23 -20.64
N VAL A 210 -3.69 -3.95 -21.65
CA VAL A 210 -5.02 -4.54 -21.84
C VAL A 210 -4.90 -5.57 -22.97
N CYS A 211 -5.01 -6.85 -22.63
CA CYS A 211 -4.56 -7.93 -23.50
C CYS A 211 -5.58 -9.07 -23.59
N SER A 212 -5.86 -9.57 -24.79
CA SER A 212 -6.68 -10.78 -24.98
C SER A 212 -6.13 -11.65 -26.11
N GLN A 213 -6.62 -12.89 -26.20
CA GLN A 213 -6.34 -13.77 -27.33
C GLN A 213 -6.92 -13.20 -28.63
N THR A 214 -6.20 -13.38 -29.72
CA THR A 214 -6.64 -12.99 -31.06
C THR A 214 -7.58 -14.06 -31.61
N VAL A 215 -8.86 -13.94 -31.28
CA VAL A 215 -9.93 -14.84 -31.74
C VAL A 215 -10.89 -14.12 -32.68
N PRO A 216 -11.60 -14.84 -33.57
CA PRO A 216 -12.69 -14.25 -34.34
C PRO A 216 -13.70 -13.53 -33.44
N GLY A 217 -14.06 -12.31 -33.84
CA GLY A 217 -14.98 -11.45 -33.07
C GLY A 217 -14.31 -10.61 -31.98
N ALA A 218 -13.00 -10.72 -31.75
CA ALA A 218 -12.27 -9.82 -30.84
C ALA A 218 -11.68 -8.62 -31.59
N PHE A 219 -11.89 -7.42 -31.05
CA PHE A 219 -11.43 -6.15 -31.62
C PHE A 219 -10.74 -5.30 -30.56
N HIS A 220 -9.69 -4.59 -30.95
CA HIS A 220 -8.83 -3.82 -30.04
C HIS A 220 -8.57 -2.44 -30.62
N ALA A 221 -8.66 -1.40 -29.79
CA ALA A 221 -8.27 -0.05 -30.18
C ALA A 221 -7.78 0.78 -29.00
N ILE A 222 -6.74 1.57 -29.25
CA ILE A 222 -6.53 2.81 -28.49
C ILE A 222 -7.52 3.82 -29.07
N ALA A 223 -8.39 4.37 -28.22
CA ALA A 223 -9.49 5.23 -28.65
C ALA A 223 -9.57 6.47 -27.75
N PRO A 224 -10.14 7.59 -28.24
CA PRO A 224 -10.52 8.70 -27.38
C PRO A 224 -11.49 8.26 -26.29
N HIS A 225 -11.40 8.88 -25.12
CA HIS A 225 -12.35 8.67 -24.04
C HIS A 225 -13.78 8.91 -24.55
N GLY A 226 -14.68 7.96 -24.29
CA GLY A 226 -16.08 8.05 -24.70
C GLY A 226 -16.40 7.54 -26.10
N ALA A 227 -15.41 7.07 -26.88
CA ALA A 227 -15.61 6.50 -28.22
C ALA A 227 -16.18 5.06 -28.24
N TRP A 228 -16.78 4.60 -27.13
CA TRP A 228 -17.28 3.22 -26.95
C TRP A 228 -18.27 2.80 -28.05
N SER A 229 -19.14 3.71 -28.51
CA SER A 229 -20.15 3.41 -29.52
C SER A 229 -19.52 3.17 -30.90
N ASP A 230 -18.46 3.90 -31.24
CA ASP A 230 -17.76 3.75 -32.52
C ASP A 230 -16.98 2.42 -32.56
N VAL A 231 -16.38 2.05 -31.41
CA VAL A 231 -15.72 0.76 -31.24
C VAL A 231 -16.72 -0.40 -31.38
N LEU A 232 -17.85 -0.35 -30.66
CA LEU A 232 -18.90 -1.38 -30.76
C LEU A 232 -19.51 -1.46 -32.16
N SER A 233 -19.78 -0.32 -32.80
CA SER A 233 -20.34 -0.29 -34.15
C SER A 233 -19.39 -0.89 -35.18
N SER A 234 -18.09 -0.66 -35.02
CA SER A 234 -17.07 -1.27 -35.88
C SER A 234 -17.00 -2.79 -35.67
N ALA A 235 -17.01 -3.24 -34.42
CA ALA A 235 -17.04 -4.65 -34.06
C ALA A 235 -18.27 -5.36 -34.63
N ALA A 236 -19.47 -4.77 -34.49
CA ALA A 236 -20.73 -5.29 -35.04
C ALA A 236 -20.73 -5.41 -36.58
N ALA A 237 -19.90 -4.61 -37.26
CA ALA A 237 -19.69 -4.66 -38.70
C ALA A 237 -18.53 -5.60 -39.11
N GLY A 238 -17.88 -6.28 -38.16
CA GLY A 238 -16.74 -7.16 -38.43
C GLY A 238 -15.48 -6.42 -38.85
N ARG A 239 -15.33 -5.14 -38.48
CA ARG A 239 -14.21 -4.27 -38.90
C ARG A 239 -13.37 -3.82 -37.71
N SER A 240 -12.08 -3.64 -37.93
CA SER A 240 -11.19 -3.01 -36.94
C SER A 240 -11.67 -1.60 -36.60
N PRO A 241 -11.80 -1.22 -35.32
CA PRO A 241 -12.14 0.14 -34.93
C PRO A 241 -11.04 1.15 -35.34
N GLY A 242 -11.45 2.34 -35.78
CA GLY A 242 -10.54 3.42 -36.19
C GLY A 242 -10.12 3.38 -37.67
N PRO A 243 -9.04 4.12 -38.05
CA PRO A 243 -8.13 4.82 -37.15
C PRO A 243 -8.80 6.03 -36.49
N PHE A 244 -8.50 6.24 -35.21
CA PHE A 244 -8.86 7.45 -34.50
C PHE A 244 -7.72 8.47 -34.61
N GLU A 245 -8.05 9.75 -34.76
CA GLU A 245 -7.06 10.83 -34.71
C GLU A 245 -6.69 11.10 -33.25
N ILE A 246 -5.60 10.51 -32.79
CA ILE A 246 -5.08 10.68 -31.43
C ILE A 246 -3.68 11.30 -31.52
N PRO A 247 -3.37 12.35 -30.75
CA PRO A 247 -2.02 12.90 -30.65
C PRO A 247 -1.00 11.83 -30.26
N SER A 248 0.26 11.95 -30.68
CA SER A 248 1.31 11.00 -30.28
C SER A 248 1.60 10.99 -28.77
N THR A 249 1.29 12.09 -28.08
CA THR A 249 1.39 12.22 -26.61
C THR A 249 0.16 12.94 -26.04
N PRO A 250 -1.01 12.27 -25.98
CA PRO A 250 -2.23 12.86 -25.44
C PRO A 250 -2.18 12.92 -23.91
N ALA A 251 -3.09 13.68 -23.29
CA ALA A 251 -3.27 13.59 -21.84
C ALA A 251 -3.91 12.23 -21.48
N ALA A 252 -3.59 11.69 -20.30
CA ALA A 252 -4.07 10.38 -19.88
C ALA A 252 -5.61 10.31 -19.77
N GLU A 253 -6.27 11.39 -19.36
CA GLU A 253 -7.74 11.43 -19.29
C GLU A 253 -8.43 11.37 -20.66
N GLU A 254 -7.73 11.66 -21.75
CA GLU A 254 -8.30 11.78 -23.10
C GLU A 254 -8.37 10.45 -23.85
N ILE A 255 -7.68 9.40 -23.40
CA ILE A 255 -7.58 8.13 -24.13
C ILE A 255 -7.84 6.91 -23.25
N VAL A 256 -8.25 5.82 -23.90
CA VAL A 256 -8.49 4.52 -23.28
C VAL A 256 -7.88 3.40 -24.11
N ALA A 257 -7.51 2.30 -23.45
CA ALA A 257 -7.27 1.02 -24.10
C ALA A 257 -8.58 0.22 -24.10
N SER A 258 -9.15 -0.03 -25.28
CA SER A 258 -10.48 -0.63 -25.43
C SER A 258 -10.50 -1.97 -26.15
N LEU A 259 -11.40 -2.84 -25.70
CA LEU A 259 -11.68 -4.17 -26.23
C LEU A 259 -13.17 -4.26 -26.59
N ALA A 260 -13.48 -4.90 -27.71
CA ALA A 260 -14.84 -5.33 -28.01
C ALA A 260 -14.87 -6.79 -28.45
N PHE A 261 -15.93 -7.49 -28.06
CA PHE A 261 -16.20 -8.87 -28.49
C PHE A 261 -17.58 -8.95 -29.14
N ASP A 262 -17.65 -9.33 -30.41
CA ASP A 262 -18.88 -9.81 -31.04
C ASP A 262 -19.05 -11.30 -30.71
N LEU A 263 -20.04 -11.60 -29.86
CA LEU A 263 -20.34 -12.97 -29.42
C LEU A 263 -21.26 -13.70 -30.41
N GLY A 264 -21.72 -13.04 -31.46
CA GLY A 264 -22.70 -13.59 -32.40
C GLY A 264 -24.05 -13.81 -31.72
N ARG A 265 -24.70 -14.93 -32.04
CA ARG A 265 -25.97 -15.34 -31.44
C ARG A 265 -25.71 -16.23 -30.22
N VAL A 266 -25.97 -15.70 -29.03
CA VAL A 266 -25.82 -16.40 -27.76
C VAL A 266 -27.12 -17.16 -27.45
N SER A 267 -27.00 -18.44 -27.14
CA SER A 267 -28.11 -19.32 -26.71
C SER A 267 -27.93 -19.73 -25.24
N SER A 268 -28.73 -20.69 -24.77
CA SER A 268 -28.61 -21.26 -23.42
C SER A 268 -27.30 -22.04 -23.17
N GLN A 269 -26.54 -22.39 -24.22
CA GLN A 269 -25.21 -23.01 -24.05
C GLN A 269 -24.16 -22.02 -23.52
N GLY A 270 -24.39 -20.72 -23.72
CA GLY A 270 -23.51 -19.66 -23.29
C GLY A 270 -22.23 -19.50 -24.12
N VAL A 271 -21.59 -18.34 -23.98
CA VAL A 271 -20.32 -17.97 -24.58
C VAL A 271 -19.47 -17.28 -23.51
N SER A 272 -18.21 -17.72 -23.38
CA SER A 272 -17.23 -17.11 -22.48
C SER A 272 -16.17 -16.32 -23.25
N ARG A 273 -15.82 -15.14 -22.74
CA ARG A 273 -14.67 -14.35 -23.21
C ARG A 273 -13.92 -13.79 -22.01
N TRP A 274 -12.60 -13.73 -22.10
CA TRP A 274 -11.76 -13.14 -21.07
C TRP A 274 -10.66 -12.26 -21.67
N PHE A 275 -10.16 -11.35 -20.85
CA PHE A 275 -8.98 -10.53 -21.12
C PHE A 275 -8.18 -10.30 -19.84
N MET A 276 -6.98 -9.77 -19.98
CA MET A 276 -6.07 -9.45 -18.88
C MET A 276 -5.88 -7.94 -18.77
N LEU A 277 -5.94 -7.44 -17.55
CA LEU A 277 -5.33 -6.18 -17.14
C LEU A 277 -4.00 -6.53 -16.45
N ALA A 278 -2.90 -6.03 -17.00
CA ALA A 278 -1.57 -6.24 -16.43
C ALA A 278 -0.78 -4.93 -16.36
N TYR A 279 0.15 -4.83 -15.41
CA TYR A 279 1.01 -3.66 -15.30
C TYR A 279 2.48 -4.05 -15.18
N ASP A 280 3.34 -3.40 -15.95
CA ASP A 280 4.79 -3.55 -15.87
C ASP A 280 5.40 -2.27 -15.35
N ASP A 281 5.80 -2.26 -14.08
CA ASP A 281 6.42 -1.13 -13.40
C ASP A 281 7.93 -1.03 -13.64
N LEU A 282 8.55 -1.95 -14.38
CA LEU A 282 10.00 -2.01 -14.69
C LEU A 282 10.89 -2.23 -13.45
N TYR A 283 10.82 -1.32 -12.48
CA TYR A 283 11.41 -1.36 -11.14
C TYR A 283 10.36 -0.95 -10.12
N SER A 284 10.29 -1.66 -8.99
CA SER A 284 9.19 -1.50 -8.05
C SER A 284 9.57 -0.82 -6.75
N ILE A 285 10.77 -1.10 -6.22
CA ILE A 285 11.23 -0.61 -4.92
C ILE A 285 12.68 -0.18 -5.03
N GLN A 286 13.04 0.92 -4.37
CA GLN A 286 14.44 1.26 -4.11
C GLN A 286 14.79 0.78 -2.69
N TYR A 287 15.73 -0.16 -2.57
CA TYR A 287 16.20 -0.68 -1.28
C TYR A 287 17.66 -0.29 -1.09
N MET A 288 17.93 0.54 -0.08
CA MET A 288 19.26 1.10 0.19
C MET A 288 19.92 1.69 -1.06
N LYS A 289 19.17 2.56 -1.75
CA LYS A 289 19.55 3.27 -2.99
C LYS A 289 19.76 2.37 -4.21
N LYS A 290 19.51 1.06 -4.10
CA LYS A 290 19.50 0.14 -5.24
C LYS A 290 18.07 -0.09 -5.73
N ASN A 291 17.82 0.18 -7.01
CA ASN A 291 16.53 -0.10 -7.62
C ASN A 291 16.38 -1.61 -7.85
N LEU A 292 15.33 -2.20 -7.29
CA LEU A 292 15.01 -3.62 -7.41
C LEU A 292 13.86 -3.83 -8.40
N ARG A 293 13.98 -4.90 -9.20
CA ARG A 293 12.93 -5.34 -10.11
C ARG A 293 11.84 -6.10 -9.35
N PRO A 294 10.58 -6.09 -9.83
CA PRO A 294 9.53 -6.93 -9.25
C PRO A 294 9.92 -8.41 -9.31
N TYR A 295 9.45 -9.18 -8.34
CA TYR A 295 9.90 -10.56 -8.14
C TYR A 295 9.67 -11.47 -9.35
N TRP A 296 8.57 -11.27 -10.10
CA TRP A 296 8.26 -12.03 -11.31
C TRP A 296 9.29 -11.84 -12.45
N ARG A 297 10.07 -10.74 -12.45
CA ARG A 297 11.10 -10.44 -13.46
C ARG A 297 12.47 -11.06 -13.17
N ARG A 298 12.67 -11.66 -11.99
CA ARG A 298 14.02 -12.08 -11.52
C ARG A 298 14.73 -13.08 -12.43
N ASN A 299 13.96 -13.90 -13.16
CA ASN A 299 14.48 -14.92 -14.08
C ASN A 299 14.59 -14.40 -15.53
N GLY A 300 14.64 -13.08 -15.72
CA GLY A 300 14.79 -12.45 -17.03
C GLY A 300 13.49 -12.31 -17.83
N TRP A 301 12.32 -12.56 -17.21
CA TRP A 301 11.03 -12.29 -17.85
C TRP A 301 10.85 -10.80 -18.10
N GLU A 302 10.37 -10.49 -19.30
CA GLU A 302 9.86 -9.19 -19.68
C GLU A 302 8.31 -9.23 -19.78
N ALA A 303 7.66 -8.09 -19.95
CA ALA A 303 6.19 -8.00 -20.00
C ALA A 303 5.56 -9.00 -21.00
N ALA A 304 6.19 -9.20 -22.16
CA ALA A 304 5.71 -10.15 -23.17
C ALA A 304 5.74 -11.61 -22.68
N ASP A 305 6.72 -11.99 -21.85
CA ASP A 305 6.81 -13.33 -21.29
C ASP A 305 5.76 -13.54 -20.19
N LEU A 306 5.55 -12.53 -19.35
CA LEU A 306 4.47 -12.52 -18.36
C LEU A 306 3.11 -12.69 -19.02
N LEU A 307 2.80 -11.93 -20.08
CA LEU A 307 1.52 -12.00 -20.77
C LEU A 307 1.31 -13.36 -21.44
N ARG A 308 2.33 -13.94 -22.09
CA ARG A 308 2.25 -15.29 -22.69
C ARG A 308 2.02 -16.36 -21.62
N ALA A 309 2.76 -16.30 -20.51
CA ALA A 309 2.59 -17.24 -19.41
C ALA A 309 1.21 -17.12 -18.77
N ALA A 310 0.76 -15.90 -18.48
CA ALA A 310 -0.54 -15.62 -17.89
C ALA A 310 -1.70 -16.11 -18.78
N ALA A 311 -1.63 -15.87 -20.09
CA ALA A 311 -2.64 -16.37 -21.02
C ALA A 311 -2.67 -17.90 -21.10
N LYS A 312 -1.49 -18.54 -21.18
CA LYS A 312 -1.36 -20.00 -21.19
C LYS A 312 -1.91 -20.63 -19.90
N ASP A 313 -1.68 -19.99 -18.76
CA ASP A 313 -2.03 -20.53 -17.44
C ASP A 313 -3.50 -20.29 -17.06
N TYR A 314 -4.24 -19.43 -17.78
CA TYR A 314 -5.60 -18.97 -17.42
C TYR A 314 -6.55 -20.10 -16.99
N GLU A 315 -6.74 -21.12 -17.82
CA GLU A 315 -7.67 -22.23 -17.54
C GLU A 315 -7.29 -23.02 -16.27
N THR A 316 -5.99 -23.19 -16.04
CA THR A 316 -5.48 -23.91 -14.86
C THR A 316 -5.60 -23.03 -13.63
N LEU A 317 -5.29 -21.74 -13.73
CA LEU A 317 -5.36 -20.80 -12.62
C LEU A 317 -6.81 -20.53 -12.19
N SER A 318 -7.75 -20.44 -13.14
CA SER A 318 -9.19 -20.32 -12.84
C SER A 318 -9.68 -21.45 -11.93
N LYS A 319 -9.36 -22.70 -12.29
CA LYS A 319 -9.70 -23.88 -11.48
C LYS A 319 -9.02 -23.88 -10.12
N ARG A 320 -7.72 -23.54 -10.07
CA ARG A 320 -6.96 -23.48 -8.81
C ARG A 320 -7.50 -22.40 -7.86
N CYS A 321 -7.83 -21.22 -8.39
CA CYS A 321 -8.43 -20.13 -7.63
C CYS A 321 -9.79 -20.54 -7.07
N ALA A 322 -10.64 -21.20 -7.87
CA ALA A 322 -11.92 -21.69 -7.39
C ALA A 322 -11.78 -22.70 -6.24
N VAL A 323 -10.91 -23.70 -6.39
CA VAL A 323 -10.65 -24.70 -5.34
C VAL A 323 -10.08 -24.04 -4.09
N PHE A 324 -9.14 -23.09 -4.25
CA PHE A 324 -8.54 -22.39 -3.12
C PHE A 324 -9.57 -21.54 -2.37
N ASP A 325 -10.42 -20.80 -3.08
CA ASP A 325 -11.49 -20.01 -2.49
C ASP A 325 -12.45 -20.89 -1.70
N ASP A 326 -12.93 -22.00 -2.29
CA ASP A 326 -13.88 -22.91 -1.65
C ASP A 326 -13.29 -23.52 -0.37
N GLU A 327 -12.04 -23.95 -0.43
CA GLU A 327 -11.35 -24.55 0.71
C GLU A 327 -11.10 -23.53 1.83
N LEU A 328 -10.59 -22.33 1.49
CA LEU A 328 -10.32 -21.30 2.49
C LEU A 328 -11.62 -20.80 3.12
N MET A 329 -12.67 -20.58 2.34
CA MET A 329 -13.97 -20.15 2.87
C MET A 329 -14.60 -21.19 3.81
N ALA A 330 -14.48 -22.48 3.48
CA ALA A 330 -14.94 -23.56 4.35
C ALA A 330 -14.18 -23.59 5.69
N ASP A 331 -12.85 -23.47 5.64
CA ASP A 331 -12.02 -23.46 6.85
C ASP A 331 -12.24 -22.22 7.71
N LEU A 332 -12.37 -21.04 7.12
CA LEU A 332 -12.69 -19.81 7.82
C LEU A 332 -14.07 -19.89 8.49
N THR A 333 -15.06 -20.43 7.77
CA THR A 333 -16.41 -20.66 8.32
C THR A 333 -16.35 -21.59 9.53
N ARG A 334 -15.57 -22.66 9.44
CA ARG A 334 -15.36 -23.60 10.55
C ARG A 334 -14.75 -22.92 11.77
N VAL A 335 -13.68 -22.13 11.62
CA VAL A 335 -12.93 -21.56 12.76
C VAL A 335 -13.48 -20.25 13.32
N GLY A 336 -14.29 -19.49 12.55
CA GLY A 336 -14.85 -18.21 13.01
C GLY A 336 -16.26 -17.87 12.52
N GLY A 337 -16.86 -18.68 11.64
CA GLY A 337 -18.27 -18.53 11.23
C GLY A 337 -18.42 -17.86 9.88
N ALA A 338 -19.64 -17.83 9.34
CA ALA A 338 -19.89 -17.33 7.98
C ALA A 338 -19.59 -15.83 7.83
N ASN A 339 -19.90 -15.04 8.86
CA ASN A 339 -19.61 -13.60 8.92
C ASN A 339 -18.10 -13.33 8.91
N TYR A 340 -17.36 -14.06 9.75
CA TYR A 340 -15.91 -14.02 9.77
C TYR A 340 -15.27 -14.43 8.44
N ALA A 341 -15.78 -15.49 7.79
CA ALA A 341 -15.28 -15.90 6.48
C ALA A 341 -15.41 -14.80 5.43
N LYS A 342 -16.53 -14.05 5.42
CA LYS A 342 -16.73 -12.90 4.53
C LYS A 342 -15.80 -11.73 4.84
N LEU A 343 -15.55 -11.45 6.13
CA LEU A 343 -14.56 -10.45 6.55
C LEU A 343 -13.16 -10.80 6.02
N CYS A 344 -12.72 -12.04 6.20
CA CYS A 344 -11.45 -12.53 5.70
C CYS A 344 -11.36 -12.49 4.17
N ALA A 345 -12.44 -12.85 3.45
CA ALA A 345 -12.48 -12.78 1.99
C ALA A 345 -12.25 -11.35 1.49
N LEU A 346 -12.88 -10.35 2.12
CA LEU A 346 -12.69 -8.94 1.80
C LEU A 346 -11.26 -8.44 2.12
N ALA A 347 -10.69 -8.89 3.25
CA ALA A 347 -9.34 -8.52 3.67
C ALA A 347 -8.24 -9.12 2.76
N TYR A 348 -8.48 -10.30 2.19
CA TYR A 348 -7.45 -11.16 1.62
C TYR A 348 -6.58 -10.46 0.56
N ARG A 349 -7.20 -9.96 -0.53
CA ARG A 349 -6.48 -9.23 -1.58
C ARG A 349 -6.04 -7.85 -1.14
N GLN A 350 -6.81 -7.19 -0.27
CA GLN A 350 -6.45 -5.86 0.23
C GLN A 350 -5.08 -5.86 0.93
N CYS A 351 -4.85 -6.86 1.78
CA CYS A 351 -3.60 -6.99 2.51
C CYS A 351 -2.40 -7.20 1.58
N PHE A 352 -2.49 -8.14 0.63
CA PHE A 352 -1.42 -8.37 -0.35
C PHE A 352 -1.18 -7.15 -1.25
N ALA A 353 -2.27 -6.51 -1.72
CA ALA A 353 -2.21 -5.32 -2.56
C ALA A 353 -1.70 -4.07 -1.82
N ALA A 354 -1.51 -4.12 -0.50
CA ALA A 354 -0.89 -3.05 0.26
C ALA A 354 0.64 -3.22 0.39
N GLY A 355 1.24 -4.14 -0.35
CA GLY A 355 2.70 -4.26 -0.47
C GLY A 355 3.15 -4.78 -1.83
N LYS A 356 4.47 -4.87 -2.02
CA LYS A 356 5.08 -5.30 -3.28
C LYS A 356 6.18 -6.31 -3.05
N PHE A 357 6.19 -7.37 -3.86
CA PHE A 357 7.29 -8.34 -3.92
C PHE A 357 8.35 -7.92 -4.94
N VAL A 358 9.61 -7.87 -4.49
CA VAL A 358 10.80 -7.67 -5.31
C VAL A 358 11.80 -8.79 -5.08
N ALA A 359 12.72 -8.98 -6.02
CA ALA A 359 13.80 -9.95 -5.86
C ALA A 359 15.06 -9.27 -5.32
N ASP A 360 15.72 -9.94 -4.38
CA ASP A 360 17.10 -9.60 -3.99
C ASP A 360 18.13 -10.15 -4.99
N ASP A 361 19.41 -9.93 -4.71
CA ASP A 361 20.51 -10.36 -5.58
C ASP A 361 20.68 -11.89 -5.70
N ASN A 362 20.10 -12.65 -4.78
CA ASN A 362 20.05 -14.12 -4.82
C ASN A 362 18.73 -14.62 -5.43
N GLY A 363 17.89 -13.74 -5.96
CA GLY A 363 16.58 -14.07 -6.51
C GLY A 363 15.55 -14.47 -5.46
N GLN A 364 15.78 -14.18 -4.17
CA GLN A 364 14.84 -14.47 -3.09
C GLN A 364 13.81 -13.35 -2.94
N PRO A 365 12.58 -13.65 -2.49
CA PRO A 365 11.52 -12.65 -2.36
C PRO A 365 11.76 -11.76 -1.14
N LEU A 366 11.71 -10.45 -1.37
CA LEU A 366 11.52 -9.43 -0.35
C LEU A 366 10.14 -8.82 -0.54
N GLN A 367 9.43 -8.54 0.56
CA GLN A 367 8.15 -7.85 0.55
C GLN A 367 8.29 -6.52 1.28
N PHE A 368 7.75 -5.46 0.69
CA PHE A 368 7.68 -4.15 1.30
C PHE A 368 6.22 -3.68 1.33
N CYS A 369 5.64 -3.55 2.52
CA CYS A 369 4.31 -2.97 2.71
C CYS A 369 4.37 -1.43 2.70
N LYS A 370 3.27 -0.79 2.27
CA LYS A 370 3.05 0.65 2.33
C LYS A 370 2.06 0.99 3.44
N GLU A 371 2.36 2.02 4.21
CA GLU A 371 1.43 2.58 5.18
C GLU A 371 0.45 3.57 4.51
N ASN A 372 -0.57 3.01 3.87
CA ASN A 372 -1.56 3.76 3.06
C ASN A 372 -2.40 4.76 3.89
N HIS A 373 -2.47 6.03 3.46
CA HIS A 373 -3.15 7.12 4.16
C HIS A 373 -2.69 7.33 5.61
N SER A 374 -1.42 6.99 5.89
CA SER A 374 -0.76 7.14 7.17
C SER A 374 0.72 7.39 6.91
N ASN A 375 1.06 8.63 6.53
CA ASN A 375 2.41 9.16 6.24
C ASN A 375 3.22 8.46 5.12
N GLY A 376 2.80 7.29 4.63
CA GLY A 376 3.41 6.58 3.51
C GLY A 376 4.71 5.84 3.83
N CYS A 377 4.99 5.52 5.10
CA CYS A 377 6.17 4.73 5.47
C CYS A 377 6.19 3.35 4.78
N ILE A 378 7.40 2.81 4.58
CA ILE A 378 7.65 1.53 3.93
C ILE A 378 8.26 0.52 4.91
N GLY A 379 7.72 -0.69 4.94
CA GLY A 379 8.25 -1.75 5.80
C GLY A 379 8.15 -1.42 7.28
N THR A 380 7.08 -0.74 7.68
CA THR A 380 6.81 -0.31 9.05
C THR A 380 6.47 -1.51 9.96
N SER A 381 7.12 -1.66 11.12
CA SER A 381 7.01 -2.88 11.93
C SER A 381 5.73 -3.04 12.72
N ASP A 382 5.20 -1.97 13.29
CA ASP A 382 3.89 -1.98 13.93
C ASP A 382 2.73 -2.05 12.91
N VAL A 383 3.03 -1.94 11.61
CA VAL A 383 2.10 -2.18 10.49
C VAL A 383 2.17 -3.62 10.00
N PHE A 384 3.37 -4.16 9.79
CA PHE A 384 3.50 -5.56 9.37
C PHE A 384 3.22 -6.53 10.53
N TYR A 385 3.24 -6.08 11.78
CA TYR A 385 2.85 -6.87 12.94
C TYR A 385 1.37 -7.31 12.90
N PRO A 386 0.38 -6.41 12.75
CA PRO A 386 -1.00 -6.79 12.51
C PRO A 386 -1.22 -7.36 11.10
N MET A 387 -0.39 -7.05 10.09
CA MET A 387 -0.43 -7.76 8.78
C MET A 387 -0.07 -9.26 8.91
N SER A 388 0.81 -9.58 9.86
CA SER A 388 1.51 -10.87 9.94
C SER A 388 0.62 -12.11 10.05
N PRO A 389 -0.58 -12.12 10.66
CA PRO A 389 -1.35 -13.35 10.78
C PRO A 389 -1.70 -13.99 9.44
N GLN A 390 -2.00 -13.18 8.41
CA GLN A 390 -2.23 -13.69 7.07
C GLN A 390 -0.95 -14.31 6.48
N PHE A 391 0.20 -13.65 6.62
CA PHE A 391 1.48 -14.14 6.09
C PHE A 391 1.98 -15.38 6.83
N LEU A 392 1.81 -15.43 8.15
CA LEU A 392 2.15 -16.57 9.00
C LEU A 392 1.30 -17.80 8.65
N LEU A 393 -0.01 -17.61 8.40
CA LEU A 393 -0.91 -18.70 8.00
C LEU A 393 -0.44 -19.40 6.73
N PHE A 394 0.03 -18.64 5.73
CA PHE A 394 0.34 -19.17 4.40
C PHE A 394 1.80 -19.59 4.19
N GLY A 395 2.66 -19.43 5.19
CA GLY A 395 3.90 -20.20 5.29
C GLY A 395 5.20 -19.40 5.43
N PRO A 396 6.33 -20.10 5.66
CA PRO A 396 7.60 -19.47 6.03
C PRO A 396 8.13 -18.47 5.00
N SER A 397 8.04 -18.75 3.70
CA SER A 397 8.55 -17.85 2.67
C SER A 397 7.88 -16.48 2.71
N LEU A 398 6.55 -16.46 2.87
CA LEU A 398 5.79 -15.21 3.01
C LEU A 398 6.17 -14.50 4.31
N ALA A 399 6.13 -15.19 5.45
CA ALA A 399 6.43 -14.58 6.74
C ALA A 399 7.86 -14.00 6.81
N LYS A 400 8.85 -14.67 6.21
CA LYS A 400 10.24 -14.19 6.18
C LYS A 400 10.45 -13.04 5.20
N SER A 401 9.67 -12.96 4.12
CA SER A 401 9.88 -11.98 3.05
C SER A 401 9.79 -10.52 3.50
N PHE A 402 8.95 -10.18 4.48
CA PHE A 402 8.88 -8.83 5.05
C PHE A 402 9.83 -8.62 6.24
N LEU A 403 10.20 -9.69 6.95
CA LEU A 403 11.15 -9.62 8.07
C LEU A 403 12.59 -9.43 7.60
N VAL A 404 13.00 -10.10 6.52
CA VAL A 404 14.39 -10.04 6.02
C VAL A 404 14.87 -8.61 5.73
N PRO A 405 14.17 -7.77 4.92
CA PRO A 405 14.67 -6.43 4.64
C PRO A 405 14.74 -5.57 5.92
N PHE A 406 13.78 -5.75 6.82
CA PHE A 406 13.76 -5.04 8.09
C PHE A 406 14.90 -5.45 9.03
N MET A 407 15.08 -6.76 9.23
CA MET A 407 16.12 -7.30 10.10
C MET A 407 17.53 -7.04 9.55
N ASN A 408 17.70 -7.05 8.23
CA ASN A 408 18.95 -6.67 7.58
C ASN A 408 19.32 -5.20 7.88
N TYR A 409 18.36 -4.28 7.83
CA TYR A 409 18.56 -2.89 8.22
C TYR A 409 18.85 -2.74 9.72
N ALA A 410 18.04 -3.37 10.57
CA ALA A 410 18.17 -3.28 12.03
C ALA A 410 19.48 -3.89 12.57
N ALA A 411 20.02 -4.91 11.89
CA ALA A 411 21.31 -5.52 12.21
C ALA A 411 22.51 -4.76 11.62
N SER A 412 22.28 -3.77 10.75
CA SER A 412 23.36 -3.00 10.13
C SER A 412 23.96 -1.97 11.09
N PRO A 413 25.18 -1.46 10.82
CA PRO A 413 25.78 -0.38 11.59
C PRO A 413 25.00 0.95 11.57
N ARG A 414 24.02 1.11 10.67
CA ARG A 414 23.19 2.33 10.58
C ARG A 414 22.27 2.46 11.79
N TRP A 415 21.77 1.35 12.31
CA TRP A 415 20.87 1.35 13.46
C TRP A 415 21.65 1.07 14.76
N LYS A 416 21.95 2.16 15.47
CA LYS A 416 22.81 2.17 16.66
C LYS A 416 22.07 2.02 18.00
N PHE A 417 20.75 2.15 17.99
CA PHE A 417 19.92 2.19 19.20
C PHE A 417 19.72 0.78 19.81
N PRO A 418 19.44 0.67 21.12
CA PRO A 418 19.28 -0.62 21.80
C PRO A 418 17.90 -1.28 21.59
N PHE A 419 17.01 -0.66 20.80
CA PHE A 419 15.66 -1.12 20.48
C PHE A 419 15.49 -1.29 18.96
N ALA A 420 14.39 -1.89 18.51
CA ALA A 420 14.14 -2.08 17.08
C ALA A 420 13.75 -0.75 16.37
N PRO A 421 14.09 -0.56 15.08
CA PRO A 421 13.60 0.58 14.30
C PRO A 421 12.08 0.51 14.09
N HIS A 422 11.48 1.56 13.53
CA HIS A 422 10.06 1.65 13.20
C HIS A 422 9.79 1.29 11.73
N ASP A 423 10.54 1.86 10.79
CA ASP A 423 10.33 1.71 9.34
C ASP A 423 11.65 1.68 8.57
N LEU A 424 11.55 1.52 7.24
CA LEU A 424 12.67 1.52 6.32
C LEU A 424 12.71 2.77 5.43
N GLY A 425 11.85 3.76 5.64
CA GLY A 425 11.78 4.98 4.84
C GLY A 425 10.36 5.32 4.39
N THR A 426 10.24 5.89 3.19
CA THR A 426 8.94 6.30 2.62
C THR A 426 8.71 5.59 1.30
N TYR A 427 7.57 4.93 1.13
CA TYR A 427 7.29 4.10 -0.05
C TYR A 427 7.37 4.92 -1.36
N PRO A 428 8.06 4.44 -2.42
CA PRO A 428 8.67 3.11 -2.59
C PRO A 428 10.18 3.05 -2.24
N HIS A 429 10.68 3.94 -1.38
CA HIS A 429 12.09 4.08 -1.00
C HIS A 429 12.39 3.53 0.40
N ALA A 430 12.88 2.30 0.46
CA ALA A 430 13.39 1.66 1.67
C ALA A 430 14.88 2.02 1.92
N ASN A 431 15.15 3.29 2.27
CA ASN A 431 16.49 3.87 2.38
C ASN A 431 16.98 4.15 3.82
N GLY A 432 16.21 3.77 4.83
CA GLY A 432 16.46 4.00 6.26
C GLY A 432 15.31 4.74 6.91
N GLN A 433 15.19 4.59 8.23
CA GLN A 433 14.04 5.06 8.99
C GLN A 433 13.83 6.58 8.86
N VAL A 434 12.57 6.98 8.65
CA VAL A 434 12.15 8.40 8.64
C VAL A 434 11.26 8.79 9.82
N TYR A 435 10.58 7.84 10.47
CA TYR A 435 9.72 8.16 11.62
C TYR A 435 10.52 8.59 12.85
N GLY A 436 9.92 9.46 13.66
CA GLY A 436 10.53 10.01 14.88
C GLY A 436 11.86 10.72 14.61
N GLY A 437 12.86 10.50 15.45
CA GLY A 437 14.20 11.04 15.32
C GLY A 437 15.06 10.39 14.23
N GLY A 438 14.49 9.51 13.40
CA GLY A 438 15.19 8.71 12.40
C GLY A 438 16.42 7.99 12.96
N GLU A 439 17.49 7.90 12.17
CA GLU A 439 18.78 7.33 12.61
C GLU A 439 19.58 8.25 13.56
N ARG A 440 19.05 9.45 13.87
CA ARG A 440 19.82 10.52 14.52
C ARG A 440 19.61 10.52 16.04
N THR A 441 18.36 10.48 16.49
CA THR A 441 17.99 10.65 17.90
C THR A 441 16.91 9.65 18.36
N GLU A 442 16.76 9.51 19.67
CA GLU A 442 15.71 8.68 20.30
C GLU A 442 14.35 9.39 20.43
N GLN A 443 14.22 10.62 19.92
CA GLN A 443 12.99 11.39 20.04
C GLN A 443 11.84 10.73 19.25
N ASN A 444 10.66 10.63 19.86
CA ASN A 444 9.43 10.10 19.26
C ASN A 444 9.60 8.70 18.62
N GLN A 445 10.49 7.87 19.17
CA GLN A 445 10.63 6.46 18.80
C GLN A 445 9.61 5.60 19.55
N MET A 446 9.39 4.36 19.09
CA MET A 446 8.48 3.37 19.71
C MET A 446 9.24 2.15 20.26
N PRO A 447 10.20 2.32 21.18
CA PRO A 447 11.21 1.30 21.46
C PRO A 447 10.67 -0.01 22.05
N VAL A 448 9.66 0.04 22.95
CA VAL A 448 9.05 -1.17 23.54
C VAL A 448 8.12 -1.87 22.56
N GLU A 449 7.36 -1.08 21.81
CA GLU A 449 6.42 -1.54 20.78
C GLU A 449 7.15 -2.38 19.73
N GLU A 450 8.18 -1.81 19.09
CA GLU A 450 8.86 -2.48 17.98
C GLU A 450 9.69 -3.66 18.45
N SER A 451 10.41 -3.52 19.57
CA SER A 451 11.17 -4.64 20.13
C SER A 451 10.27 -5.83 20.49
N GLY A 452 9.07 -5.56 21.02
CA GLY A 452 8.05 -6.57 21.30
C GLY A 452 7.51 -7.23 20.03
N ASN A 453 7.16 -6.41 19.03
CA ASN A 453 6.68 -6.87 17.72
C ASN A 453 7.65 -7.89 17.12
N LEU A 454 8.94 -7.53 17.01
CA LEU A 454 9.93 -8.38 16.34
C LEU A 454 10.23 -9.66 17.11
N LEU A 455 10.34 -9.63 18.44
CA LEU A 455 10.58 -10.86 19.21
C LEU A 455 9.43 -11.87 19.07
N ILE A 456 8.19 -11.37 19.08
CA ILE A 456 6.99 -12.20 18.88
C ILE A 456 6.98 -12.80 17.48
N LEU A 457 7.20 -12.00 16.43
CA LEU A 457 7.17 -12.47 15.05
C LEU A 457 8.29 -13.49 14.76
N MET A 458 9.49 -13.27 15.31
CA MET A 458 10.60 -14.22 15.15
C MET A 458 10.31 -15.56 15.83
N ALA A 459 9.63 -15.56 16.99
CA ALA A 459 9.16 -16.79 17.62
C ALA A 459 8.01 -17.46 16.86
N ALA A 460 7.11 -16.69 16.25
CA ALA A 460 6.05 -17.21 15.40
C ALA A 460 6.62 -17.92 14.16
N VAL A 461 7.61 -17.31 13.49
CA VAL A 461 8.31 -17.95 12.37
C VAL A 461 9.04 -19.22 12.82
N ALA A 462 9.74 -19.18 13.96
CA ALA A 462 10.42 -20.34 14.50
C ALA A 462 9.46 -21.50 14.86
N GLN A 463 8.23 -21.17 15.27
CA GLN A 463 7.17 -22.16 15.50
C GLN A 463 6.73 -22.84 14.20
N ILE A 464 6.61 -22.09 13.10
CA ILE A 464 6.27 -22.67 11.78
C ILE A 464 7.43 -23.54 11.28
N ASP A 465 8.66 -23.05 11.37
CA ASP A 465 9.87 -23.77 10.94
C ASP A 465 10.19 -25.00 11.81
N GLY A 466 9.64 -25.04 13.03
CA GLY A 466 10.00 -26.03 14.05
C GLY A 466 11.41 -25.88 14.62
N ASN A 467 12.10 -24.76 14.33
CA ASN A 467 13.47 -24.48 14.79
C ASN A 467 13.78 -22.97 14.74
N ALA A 468 14.87 -22.54 15.39
CA ALA A 468 15.27 -21.14 15.47
C ALA A 468 16.40 -20.73 14.50
N SER A 469 16.59 -21.46 13.38
CA SER A 469 17.72 -21.19 12.47
C SER A 469 17.62 -19.80 11.82
N PHE A 470 16.41 -19.40 11.39
CA PHE A 470 16.20 -18.06 10.84
C PHE A 470 16.47 -16.96 11.88
N ALA A 471 15.97 -17.13 13.10
CA ALA A 471 16.24 -16.20 14.20
C ALA A 471 17.72 -16.11 14.58
N SER A 472 18.46 -17.19 14.40
CA SER A 472 19.88 -17.23 14.72
C SER A 472 20.73 -16.33 13.83
N LEU A 473 20.26 -15.96 12.63
CA LEU A 473 20.92 -14.99 11.76
C LEU A 473 21.04 -13.60 12.39
N TYR A 474 20.10 -13.24 13.28
CA TYR A 474 20.00 -11.92 13.87
C TYR A 474 20.14 -11.94 15.40
N TRP A 475 20.67 -13.03 15.96
CA TRP A 475 20.66 -13.30 17.40
C TRP A 475 21.18 -12.14 18.28
N PRO A 476 22.29 -11.45 17.95
CA PRO A 476 22.77 -10.34 18.77
C PRO A 476 21.73 -9.22 18.95
N LYS A 477 20.91 -8.97 17.92
CA LYS A 477 19.85 -7.96 17.98
C LYS A 477 18.66 -8.43 18.80
N LEU A 478 18.26 -9.68 18.62
CA LEU A 478 17.17 -10.28 19.41
C LEU A 478 17.51 -10.28 20.91
N GLU A 479 18.75 -10.61 21.27
CA GLU A 479 19.22 -10.57 22.66
C GLU A 479 19.29 -9.14 23.21
N GLN A 480 19.74 -8.18 22.39
CA GLN A 480 19.73 -6.75 22.74
C GLN A 480 18.31 -6.25 23.04
N TRP A 481 17.34 -6.58 22.18
CA TRP A 481 15.94 -6.18 22.34
C TRP A 481 15.27 -6.87 23.53
N ALA A 482 15.56 -8.15 23.76
CA ALA A 482 15.06 -8.86 24.93
C ALA A 482 15.60 -8.24 26.23
N SER A 483 16.88 -7.86 26.25
CA SER A 483 17.46 -7.13 27.38
C SER A 483 16.82 -5.76 27.58
N TYR A 484 16.52 -5.03 26.50
CA TYR A 484 15.83 -3.75 26.57
C TYR A 484 14.41 -3.90 27.16
N LEU A 485 13.64 -4.90 26.71
CA LEU A 485 12.31 -5.18 27.26
C LEU A 485 12.35 -5.65 28.72
N LYS A 486 13.40 -6.36 29.13
CA LYS A 486 13.61 -6.75 30.53
C LYS A 486 13.80 -5.54 31.44
N ASP A 487 14.49 -4.51 30.96
CA ASP A 487 14.75 -3.27 31.71
C ASP A 487 13.57 -2.27 31.67
N LYS A 488 12.96 -2.10 30.48
CA LYS A 488 12.01 -1.01 30.19
C LYS A 488 10.59 -1.44 29.84
N GLY A 489 10.34 -2.74 29.71
CA GLY A 489 9.10 -3.25 29.13
C GLY A 489 7.94 -3.43 30.10
N PHE A 490 8.18 -3.62 31.41
CA PHE A 490 7.09 -3.87 32.36
C PHE A 490 6.20 -2.65 32.58
N ASP A 491 6.79 -1.50 32.90
CA ASP A 491 6.07 -0.24 33.12
C ASP A 491 6.61 0.81 32.15
N PRO A 492 6.10 0.84 30.90
CA PRO A 492 6.69 1.65 29.84
C PRO A 492 6.65 3.14 30.20
N GLU A 493 7.78 3.81 30.01
CA GLU A 493 7.87 5.28 30.10
C GLU A 493 7.03 5.96 29.00
N ASN A 494 6.97 7.29 29.01
CA ASN A 494 6.18 8.06 28.04
C ASN A 494 6.72 7.92 26.59
N GLN A 495 6.15 6.99 25.84
CA GLN A 495 6.46 6.72 24.43
C GLN A 495 5.19 6.60 23.59
N LEU A 496 5.35 6.61 22.27
CA LEU A 496 4.31 6.20 21.33
C LEU A 496 4.24 4.67 21.27
N CYS A 497 3.07 4.16 20.92
CA CYS A 497 2.87 2.80 20.45
C CYS A 497 2.14 2.86 19.10
N THR A 498 1.83 1.71 18.52
CA THR A 498 1.13 1.61 17.21
C THR A 498 -0.18 2.41 17.11
N ASP A 499 -0.80 2.70 18.25
CA ASP A 499 -1.96 3.58 18.37
C ASP A 499 -1.53 5.06 18.49
N ASP A 500 -0.54 5.48 17.69
CA ASP A 500 0.12 6.79 17.77
C ASP A 500 -0.84 7.97 17.55
N PHE A 501 -1.88 7.75 16.74
CA PHE A 501 -3.01 8.66 16.53
C PHE A 501 -3.81 8.96 17.81
N ALA A 502 -3.65 8.14 18.87
CA ALA A 502 -4.23 8.38 20.19
C ALA A 502 -3.25 9.11 21.15
N GLY A 503 -2.04 9.45 20.67
CA GLY A 503 -1.01 10.17 21.40
C GLY A 503 -0.16 9.29 22.34
N HIS A 504 0.88 9.90 22.92
CA HIS A 504 1.77 9.23 23.87
C HIS A 504 1.02 8.77 25.13
N LEU A 505 1.43 7.62 25.67
CA LEU A 505 0.86 7.08 26.90
C LEU A 505 1.93 6.36 27.73
N ALA A 506 2.35 6.99 28.83
CA ALA A 506 3.12 6.32 29.88
C ALA A 506 2.27 5.25 30.60
N HIS A 507 2.94 4.28 31.20
CA HIS A 507 2.35 3.23 32.04
C HIS A 507 1.33 2.35 31.29
N ASN A 508 1.45 2.26 29.97
CA ASN A 508 0.49 1.58 29.10
C ASN A 508 0.44 0.06 29.39
N VAL A 509 -0.72 -0.39 29.88
CA VAL A 509 -0.95 -1.76 30.34
C VAL A 509 -0.96 -2.76 29.18
N ASN A 510 -1.51 -2.40 28.02
CA ASN A 510 -1.52 -3.28 26.85
C ASN A 510 -0.15 -3.37 26.18
N LEU A 511 0.64 -2.28 26.19
CA LEU A 511 2.03 -2.30 25.73
C LEU A 511 2.92 -3.13 26.66
N SER A 512 2.70 -3.07 27.97
CA SER A 512 3.34 -3.96 28.94
C SER A 512 3.05 -5.44 28.64
N ALA A 513 1.80 -5.79 28.32
CA ALA A 513 1.44 -7.15 27.91
C ALA A 513 2.20 -7.61 26.65
N LYS A 514 2.42 -6.72 25.68
CA LYS A 514 3.27 -7.00 24.51
C LYS A 514 4.71 -7.29 24.92
N ALA A 515 5.30 -6.48 25.79
CA ALA A 515 6.66 -6.68 26.26
C ALA A 515 6.83 -8.04 26.98
N ILE A 516 5.83 -8.41 27.80
CA ILE A 516 5.78 -9.70 28.51
C ILE A 516 5.72 -10.86 27.52
N CYS A 517 4.84 -10.79 26.52
CA CYS A 517 4.78 -11.77 25.43
C CYS A 517 6.09 -11.82 24.63
N GLY A 518 6.74 -10.68 24.38
CA GLY A 518 8.05 -10.60 23.72
C GLY A 518 9.17 -11.30 24.50
N LEU A 519 9.21 -11.13 25.83
CA LEU A 519 10.16 -11.84 26.69
C LEU A 519 9.90 -13.36 26.71
N GLY A 520 8.63 -13.77 26.77
CA GLY A 520 8.25 -15.18 26.65
C GLY A 520 8.61 -15.77 25.28
N ALA A 521 8.40 -15.01 24.21
CA ALA A 521 8.79 -15.38 22.85
C ALA A 521 10.31 -15.56 22.72
N PHE A 522 11.11 -14.67 23.31
CA PHE A 522 12.57 -14.81 23.35
C PHE A 522 13.01 -16.05 24.15
N ALA A 523 12.36 -16.34 25.29
CA ALA A 523 12.62 -17.55 26.06
C ALA A 523 12.36 -18.83 25.21
N LYS A 524 11.28 -18.84 24.43
CA LYS A 524 10.97 -19.92 23.48
C LYS A 524 12.03 -20.07 22.38
N LEU A 525 12.53 -18.96 21.84
CA LEU A 525 13.63 -18.98 20.89
C LEU A 525 14.92 -19.55 21.49
N CYS A 526 15.23 -19.20 22.75
CA CYS A 526 16.37 -19.77 23.48
C CYS A 526 16.21 -21.29 23.65
N GLU A 527 15.01 -21.77 23.98
CA GLU A 527 14.71 -23.20 24.11
C GLU A 527 14.95 -23.94 22.77
N LEU A 528 14.44 -23.40 21.66
CA LEU A 528 14.64 -23.96 20.32
C LEU A 528 16.11 -23.97 19.87
N ARG A 529 16.97 -23.13 20.47
CA ARG A 529 18.43 -23.14 20.26
C ARG A 529 19.19 -24.04 21.24
N GLY A 530 18.52 -24.63 22.21
CA GLY A 530 19.15 -25.40 23.29
C GLY A 530 19.80 -24.55 24.39
N GLU A 531 19.59 -23.23 24.40
CA GLU A 531 20.09 -22.30 25.43
C GLU A 531 19.25 -22.38 26.73
N THR A 532 19.24 -23.56 27.36
CA THR A 532 18.33 -23.90 28.47
C THR A 532 18.40 -22.93 29.66
N ALA A 533 19.61 -22.46 30.02
CA ALA A 533 19.77 -21.53 31.14
C ALA A 533 19.13 -20.16 30.85
N LYS A 534 19.39 -19.61 29.66
CA LYS A 534 18.82 -18.33 29.21
C LYS A 534 17.31 -18.42 29.00
N ALA A 535 16.83 -19.54 28.44
CA ALA A 535 15.40 -19.83 28.32
C ALA A 535 14.70 -19.79 29.69
N LYS A 536 15.28 -20.44 30.72
CA LYS A 536 14.75 -20.44 32.08
C LYS A 536 14.75 -19.04 32.70
N GLU A 537 15.81 -18.27 32.51
CA GLU A 537 15.91 -16.89 33.00
C GLU A 537 14.78 -16.02 32.44
N TYR A 538 14.69 -15.91 31.11
CA TYR A 538 13.69 -15.05 30.47
C TYR A 538 12.26 -15.55 30.67
N SER A 539 12.05 -16.88 30.76
CA SER A 539 10.74 -17.45 31.13
C SER A 539 10.34 -17.04 32.55
N ALA A 540 11.28 -17.05 33.50
CA ALA A 540 11.01 -16.63 34.88
C ALA A 540 10.65 -15.14 34.94
N VAL A 541 11.40 -14.27 34.23
CA VAL A 541 11.09 -12.84 34.14
C VAL A 541 9.71 -12.60 33.54
N ALA A 542 9.38 -13.24 32.41
CA ALA A 542 8.08 -13.08 31.77
C ALA A 542 6.92 -13.50 32.69
N LYS A 543 7.07 -14.60 33.44
CA LYS A 543 6.08 -15.07 34.41
C LYS A 543 5.94 -14.14 35.60
N GLU A 544 7.04 -13.64 36.14
CA GLU A 544 7.03 -12.65 37.22
C GLU A 544 6.29 -11.38 36.78
N PHE A 545 6.63 -10.87 35.60
CA PHE A 545 5.97 -9.71 35.03
C PHE A 545 4.48 -9.97 34.78
N ALA A 546 4.09 -11.12 34.24
CA ALA A 546 2.67 -11.45 34.06
C ALA A 546 1.91 -11.49 35.39
N GLN A 547 2.47 -12.11 36.43
CA GLN A 547 1.85 -12.14 37.76
C GLN A 547 1.73 -10.75 38.37
N ARG A 548 2.75 -9.90 38.18
CA ARG A 548 2.76 -8.52 38.64
C ARG A 548 1.74 -7.67 37.88
N TRP A 549 1.68 -7.83 36.55
CA TRP A 549 0.72 -7.18 35.67
C TRP A 549 -0.72 -7.46 36.12
N VAL A 550 -1.05 -8.73 36.40
CA VAL A 550 -2.40 -9.12 36.86
C VAL A 550 -2.77 -8.45 38.18
N ARG A 551 -1.81 -8.22 39.08
CA ARG A 551 -2.08 -7.52 40.35
C ARG A 551 -2.18 -6.01 40.19
N GLU A 552 -1.27 -5.41 39.43
CA GLU A 552 -1.11 -3.95 39.35
C GLU A 552 -2.08 -3.29 38.36
N ALA A 553 -2.48 -4.01 37.31
CA ALA A 553 -3.43 -3.50 36.33
C ALA A 553 -4.90 -3.77 36.72
N ASP A 554 -5.18 -4.57 37.74
CA ASP A 554 -6.56 -4.94 38.11
C ASP A 554 -7.35 -3.73 38.60
N ASP A 555 -8.52 -3.52 38.00
CA ASP A 555 -9.48 -2.49 38.39
C ASP A 555 -10.81 -3.08 38.89
N GLY A 556 -10.80 -4.38 39.20
CA GLY A 556 -11.96 -5.13 39.69
C GLY A 556 -12.61 -5.94 38.58
N ASP A 557 -13.46 -5.32 37.77
CA ASP A 557 -14.20 -6.00 36.69
C ASP A 557 -13.50 -5.95 35.33
N HIS A 558 -12.35 -5.27 35.21
CA HIS A 558 -11.50 -5.16 34.02
C HIS A 558 -10.05 -4.79 34.42
N PHE A 559 -9.14 -4.68 33.45
CA PHE A 559 -7.79 -4.13 33.67
C PHE A 559 -7.63 -2.75 33.04
N ARG A 560 -6.82 -1.92 33.70
CA ARG A 560 -6.65 -0.50 33.37
C ARG A 560 -6.11 -0.25 31.97
N LEU A 561 -6.32 0.98 31.45
CA LEU A 561 -5.61 1.48 30.26
C LEU A 561 -4.13 1.74 30.59
N ALA A 562 -3.88 2.37 31.73
CA ALA A 562 -2.55 2.66 32.26
C ALA A 562 -2.49 2.31 33.75
N PHE A 563 -1.35 1.82 34.25
CA PHE A 563 -1.23 1.31 35.63
C PHE A 563 -1.66 2.35 36.69
N ASP A 564 -1.36 3.62 36.42
CA ASP A 564 -1.62 4.78 37.28
C ASP A 564 -3.02 5.42 37.08
N LYS A 565 -3.85 4.89 36.19
CA LYS A 565 -5.17 5.47 35.84
C LYS A 565 -6.34 4.54 36.22
N PRO A 566 -6.81 4.54 37.47
CA PRO A 566 -7.99 3.78 37.86
C PRO A 566 -9.25 4.28 37.13
N GLY A 567 -10.21 3.40 36.92
CA GLY A 567 -11.47 3.66 36.20
C GLY A 567 -11.33 3.74 34.67
N THR A 568 -10.20 3.31 34.12
CA THR A 568 -9.91 3.36 32.68
C THR A 568 -9.76 1.96 32.10
N TRP A 569 -9.90 1.79 30.79
CA TRP A 569 -9.78 0.48 30.14
C TRP A 569 -9.31 0.60 28.70
N SER A 570 -8.75 -0.48 28.17
CA SER A 570 -8.37 -0.63 26.77
C SER A 570 -8.49 -2.07 26.32
N GLN A 571 -8.62 -2.29 25.01
CA GLN A 571 -8.50 -3.62 24.43
C GLN A 571 -7.12 -4.23 24.70
N LYS A 572 -7.09 -5.44 25.27
CA LYS A 572 -5.86 -6.19 25.57
C LYS A 572 -5.45 -7.12 24.42
N TYR A 573 -5.44 -6.58 23.20
CA TYR A 573 -5.21 -7.36 21.97
C TYR A 573 -3.82 -8.03 21.93
N ASN A 574 -2.81 -7.54 22.67
CA ASN A 574 -1.48 -8.16 22.68
C ASN A 574 -1.42 -9.50 23.43
N LEU A 575 -2.43 -9.82 24.26
CA LEU A 575 -2.50 -11.08 24.98
C LEU A 575 -2.70 -12.29 24.07
N ILE A 576 -3.10 -12.11 22.80
CA ILE A 576 -3.32 -13.23 21.89
C ILE A 576 -2.07 -14.11 21.71
N TRP A 577 -0.89 -13.48 21.76
CA TRP A 577 0.37 -14.15 21.49
C TRP A 577 0.79 -15.11 22.58
N ASP A 578 0.30 -14.91 23.81
CA ASP A 578 0.51 -15.85 24.91
C ASP A 578 0.02 -17.26 24.54
N ARG A 579 -1.20 -17.34 23.99
CA ARG A 579 -1.82 -18.61 23.61
C ARG A 579 -1.36 -19.11 22.24
N ILE A 580 -1.24 -18.22 21.25
CA ILE A 580 -0.79 -18.60 19.89
C ILE A 580 0.61 -19.23 19.93
N LEU A 581 1.51 -18.68 20.75
CA LEU A 581 2.87 -19.20 20.93
C LEU A 581 2.98 -20.21 22.08
N GLY A 582 1.92 -20.45 22.84
CA GLY A 582 1.91 -21.37 23.97
C GLY A 582 2.91 -21.00 25.07
N LEU A 583 3.02 -19.71 25.39
CA LEU A 583 3.92 -19.19 26.42
C LEU A 583 3.37 -19.47 27.83
N ASN A 584 2.04 -19.54 27.97
CA ASN A 584 1.31 -19.83 29.21
C ASN A 584 1.67 -18.87 30.35
N LEU A 585 1.63 -17.57 30.07
CA LEU A 585 2.01 -16.48 30.97
C LEU A 585 0.82 -15.97 31.78
N PHE A 586 -0.35 -15.81 31.15
CA PHE A 586 -1.52 -15.23 31.78
C PHE A 586 -2.59 -16.30 32.09
N PRO A 587 -3.21 -16.25 33.28
CA PRO A 587 -4.31 -17.16 33.59
C PRO A 587 -5.54 -16.84 32.74
N SER A 588 -6.35 -17.86 32.43
CA SER A 588 -7.51 -17.74 31.52
C SER A 588 -8.56 -16.72 31.99
N GLU A 589 -8.63 -16.50 33.29
CA GLU A 589 -9.48 -15.56 34.00
C GLU A 589 -9.21 -14.10 33.58
N VAL A 590 -7.99 -13.78 33.12
CA VAL A 590 -7.65 -12.45 32.58
C VAL A 590 -8.48 -12.17 31.33
N ALA A 591 -8.45 -13.09 30.37
CA ALA A 591 -9.20 -12.97 29.12
C ALA A 591 -10.72 -12.98 29.36
N GLN A 592 -11.19 -13.83 30.28
CA GLN A 592 -12.61 -13.91 30.64
C GLN A 592 -13.11 -12.62 31.31
N LYS A 593 -12.33 -12.04 32.23
CA LYS A 593 -12.64 -10.77 32.90
C LYS A 593 -12.78 -9.64 31.87
N GLU A 594 -11.77 -9.49 31.00
CA GLU A 594 -11.80 -8.49 29.93
C GLU A 594 -13.00 -8.67 28.98
N MET A 595 -13.24 -9.90 28.50
CA MET A 595 -14.36 -10.16 27.59
C MET A 595 -15.73 -9.90 28.22
N ALA A 596 -15.90 -10.21 29.51
CA ALA A 596 -17.13 -9.88 30.24
C ALA A 596 -17.37 -8.37 30.32
N TYR A 597 -16.30 -7.59 30.51
CA TYR A 597 -16.36 -6.13 30.48
C TYR A 597 -16.65 -5.59 29.07
N TYR A 598 -15.91 -6.05 28.06
CA TYR A 598 -16.05 -5.59 26.67
C TYR A 598 -17.48 -5.74 26.13
N LYS A 599 -18.14 -6.88 26.39
CA LYS A 599 -19.52 -7.11 25.95
C LYS A 599 -20.52 -6.12 26.57
N ARG A 600 -20.22 -5.53 27.73
CA ARG A 600 -21.06 -4.50 28.36
C ARG A 600 -20.87 -3.11 27.76
N VAL A 601 -19.66 -2.79 27.31
CA VAL A 601 -19.28 -1.43 26.86
C VAL A 601 -19.20 -1.27 25.35
N GLN A 602 -19.32 -2.36 24.60
CA GLN A 602 -19.31 -2.37 23.14
C GLN A 602 -20.43 -1.49 22.56
N ASN A 603 -20.10 -0.73 21.50
CA ASN A 603 -21.06 0.08 20.76
C ASN A 603 -21.63 -0.69 19.56
N ARG A 604 -22.62 -0.11 18.88
CA ARG A 604 -23.34 -0.69 17.74
C ARG A 604 -22.43 -1.29 16.67
N TYR A 605 -21.35 -0.59 16.31
CA TYR A 605 -20.46 -0.97 15.22
C TYR A 605 -19.14 -1.58 15.70
N GLY A 606 -19.00 -1.85 16.99
CA GLY A 606 -17.80 -2.48 17.56
C GLY A 606 -17.43 -1.97 18.94
N LEU A 607 -16.48 -2.66 19.56
CA LEU A 607 -15.81 -2.26 20.78
C LEU A 607 -14.82 -1.12 20.49
N ALA A 608 -14.89 -0.02 21.24
CA ALA A 608 -13.91 1.06 21.14
C ALA A 608 -12.50 0.57 21.52
N LEU A 609 -11.45 1.19 20.99
CA LEU A 609 -10.07 0.82 21.28
C LEU A 609 -9.76 0.90 22.78
N ASP A 610 -10.23 1.98 23.40
CA ASP A 610 -10.15 2.25 24.83
C ASP A 610 -11.23 3.28 25.22
N ASN A 611 -11.18 3.78 26.45
CA ASN A 611 -12.15 4.72 26.98
C ASN A 611 -11.89 6.20 26.66
N ARG A 612 -10.84 6.54 25.89
CA ARG A 612 -10.51 7.92 25.51
C ARG A 612 -11.42 8.42 24.38
N GLU A 613 -11.76 7.54 23.44
CA GLU A 613 -12.49 7.88 22.22
C GLU A 613 -13.45 6.75 21.79
N SER A 614 -14.39 7.05 20.88
CA SER A 614 -15.33 6.03 20.37
C SER A 614 -14.88 5.30 19.12
N TYR A 615 -13.67 5.54 18.60
CA TYR A 615 -13.15 4.80 17.47
C TYR A 615 -12.54 3.46 17.89
N THR A 616 -12.29 2.59 16.92
CA THR A 616 -11.60 1.31 17.12
C THR A 616 -10.64 1.04 15.96
N LYS A 617 -9.87 -0.03 16.08
CA LYS A 617 -9.17 -0.62 14.94
C LYS A 617 -9.68 -2.00 14.58
N LEU A 618 -9.82 -2.26 13.27
CA LEU A 618 -10.38 -3.50 12.75
C LEU A 618 -9.59 -4.75 13.17
N ASP A 619 -8.29 -4.68 13.05
CA ASP A 619 -7.36 -5.73 13.45
C ASP A 619 -7.38 -5.94 14.97
N TRP A 620 -7.27 -4.87 15.77
CA TRP A 620 -7.32 -4.95 17.24
C TRP A 620 -8.62 -5.51 17.81
N ILE A 621 -9.79 -5.07 17.31
CA ILE A 621 -11.06 -5.67 17.75
C ILE A 621 -11.15 -7.14 17.37
N THR A 622 -10.64 -7.52 16.19
CA THR A 622 -10.61 -8.92 15.76
C THR A 622 -9.69 -9.75 16.63
N TRP A 623 -8.50 -9.24 16.98
CA TRP A 623 -7.59 -9.91 17.92
C TRP A 623 -8.22 -10.06 19.29
N THR A 624 -8.86 -9.01 19.80
CA THR A 624 -9.60 -9.01 21.07
C THR A 624 -10.72 -10.05 21.09
N ALA A 625 -11.43 -10.22 19.96
CA ALA A 625 -12.47 -11.25 19.81
C ALA A 625 -11.94 -12.67 20.03
N THR A 626 -10.64 -12.91 19.77
CA THR A 626 -10.03 -14.24 19.91
C THR A 626 -9.65 -14.61 21.35
N LEU A 627 -9.62 -13.67 22.30
CA LEU A 627 -8.96 -13.85 23.61
C LEU A 627 -9.43 -15.10 24.37
N THR A 628 -10.75 -15.33 24.43
CA THR A 628 -11.33 -16.46 25.18
C THR A 628 -11.34 -17.75 24.37
N GLN A 629 -11.26 -17.68 23.04
CA GLN A 629 -11.53 -18.79 22.10
C GLN A 629 -12.94 -19.40 22.26
N ASN A 630 -13.87 -18.69 22.90
CA ASN A 630 -15.28 -19.05 22.91
C ASN A 630 -15.95 -18.48 21.64
N ARG A 631 -16.72 -19.31 20.92
CA ARG A 631 -17.37 -18.88 19.68
C ARG A 631 -18.35 -17.73 19.89
N ALA A 632 -19.16 -17.78 20.94
CA ALA A 632 -20.16 -16.75 21.20
C ALA A 632 -19.50 -15.40 21.57
N ASP A 633 -18.38 -15.44 22.30
CA ASP A 633 -17.59 -14.23 22.59
C ASP A 633 -16.96 -13.65 21.31
N PHE A 634 -16.42 -14.51 20.44
CA PHE A 634 -15.85 -14.10 19.16
C PHE A 634 -16.89 -13.43 18.27
N GLU A 635 -18.03 -14.09 18.05
CA GLU A 635 -19.13 -13.54 17.24
C GLU A 635 -19.71 -12.26 17.85
N ALA A 636 -19.77 -12.15 19.18
CA ALA A 636 -20.23 -10.94 19.85
C ALA A 636 -19.42 -9.69 19.49
N LEU A 637 -18.12 -9.80 19.19
CA LEU A 637 -17.29 -8.66 18.75
C LEU A 637 -17.16 -8.56 17.22
N ILE A 638 -17.32 -9.67 16.48
CA ILE A 638 -17.21 -9.68 15.01
C ILE A 638 -18.51 -9.25 14.31
N ASP A 639 -19.68 -9.61 14.83
CA ASP A 639 -20.95 -9.23 14.21
C ASP A 639 -21.14 -7.69 14.10
N PRO A 640 -20.78 -6.89 15.12
CA PRO A 640 -20.75 -5.43 14.99
C PRO A 640 -19.81 -4.90 13.90
N VAL A 641 -18.69 -5.57 13.65
CA VAL A 641 -17.76 -5.23 12.55
C VAL A 641 -18.43 -5.48 11.20
N ILE A 642 -19.15 -6.59 11.05
CA ILE A 642 -19.92 -6.87 9.82
C ILE A 642 -21.02 -5.82 9.63
N LEU A 643 -21.69 -5.42 10.72
CA LEU A 643 -22.67 -4.35 10.68
C LEU A 643 -22.03 -3.02 10.22
N PHE A 644 -20.82 -2.71 10.68
CA PHE A 644 -20.05 -1.56 10.21
C PHE A 644 -19.81 -1.62 8.70
N LEU A 645 -19.30 -2.72 8.17
CA LEU A 645 -18.98 -2.85 6.75
C LEU A 645 -20.23 -2.67 5.88
N ASN A 646 -21.35 -3.20 6.33
CA ASN A 646 -22.64 -3.10 5.65
C ASN A 646 -23.25 -1.70 5.69
N GLU A 647 -23.11 -0.98 6.81
CA GLU A 647 -23.81 0.29 7.02
C GLU A 647 -22.93 1.53 6.86
N THR A 648 -21.61 1.38 6.74
CA THR A 648 -20.71 2.55 6.66
C THR A 648 -21.09 3.44 5.47
N PRO A 649 -21.18 4.76 5.65
CA PRO A 649 -21.45 5.67 4.53
C PRO A 649 -20.20 5.97 3.68
N ASP A 650 -19.01 5.56 4.11
CA ASP A 650 -17.77 5.89 3.42
C ASP A 650 -17.42 4.83 2.37
N ARG A 651 -17.21 5.29 1.13
CA ARG A 651 -17.04 4.46 -0.07
C ARG A 651 -15.56 4.29 -0.47
N SER A 652 -14.77 3.79 0.46
CA SER A 652 -13.36 3.49 0.25
C SER A 652 -13.07 2.02 0.59
N PRO A 653 -11.93 1.45 0.17
CA PRO A 653 -11.50 0.14 0.64
C PRO A 653 -11.59 0.03 2.17
N MET A 654 -11.78 -1.20 2.66
CA MET A 654 -12.03 -1.48 4.07
C MET A 654 -11.03 -0.76 4.96
N THR A 655 -11.53 0.16 5.79
CA THR A 655 -10.69 0.91 6.73
C THR A 655 -10.45 0.09 7.98
N ASP A 656 -9.24 0.23 8.51
CA ASP A 656 -8.83 -0.26 9.80
C ASP A 656 -9.08 0.73 10.93
N TRP A 657 -9.51 1.98 10.68
CA TRP A 657 -9.78 2.98 11.73
C TRP A 657 -11.12 3.69 11.53
N TYR A 658 -12.09 3.36 12.38
CA TYR A 658 -13.47 3.82 12.23
C TYR A 658 -14.17 4.06 13.58
N GLN A 659 -15.23 4.86 13.54
CA GLN A 659 -16.08 5.21 14.68
C GLN A 659 -17.09 4.10 15.00
N THR A 660 -17.04 3.56 16.21
CA THR A 660 -17.91 2.44 16.63
C THR A 660 -19.36 2.85 16.91
N LYS A 661 -19.66 4.14 16.93
CA LYS A 661 -21.04 4.67 17.12
C LYS A 661 -21.72 5.06 15.81
N THR A 662 -20.96 5.41 14.77
CA THR A 662 -21.50 6.01 13.53
C THR A 662 -21.08 5.29 12.25
N ALA A 663 -20.23 4.26 12.34
CA ALA A 663 -19.64 3.55 11.21
C ALA A 663 -18.79 4.42 10.27
N ARG A 664 -18.46 5.66 10.67
CA ARG A 664 -17.64 6.57 9.86
C ARG A 664 -16.17 6.21 9.96
N LYS A 665 -15.49 6.12 8.81
CA LYS A 665 -14.04 6.10 8.73
C LYS A 665 -13.47 7.35 9.41
N VAL A 666 -12.33 7.18 10.10
CA VAL A 666 -11.59 8.31 10.68
C VAL A 666 -10.52 8.83 9.72
N GLY A 667 -9.59 7.97 9.29
CA GLY A 667 -8.49 8.41 8.41
C GLY A 667 -7.97 7.34 7.44
N PHE A 668 -7.59 6.18 7.96
CA PHE A 668 -6.82 5.19 7.20
C PHE A 668 -7.63 4.45 6.13
N THR A 669 -7.01 4.15 4.99
CA THR A 669 -7.65 3.43 3.87
C THR A 669 -6.71 2.35 3.35
N ALA A 670 -7.22 1.15 3.03
CA ALA A 670 -6.47 0.11 2.31
C ALA A 670 -5.12 -0.29 2.95
N ARG A 671 -4.95 -0.15 4.26
CA ARG A 671 -3.71 -0.53 4.96
C ARG A 671 -3.53 -2.05 4.99
N PRO A 672 -2.28 -2.55 5.03
CA PRO A 672 -1.98 -3.98 5.10
C PRO A 672 -2.40 -4.61 6.43
N VAL A 673 -2.62 -3.79 7.47
CA VAL A 673 -2.98 -4.25 8.83
C VAL A 673 -4.24 -5.11 8.87
N VAL A 674 -5.10 -5.01 7.85
CA VAL A 674 -6.30 -5.85 7.71
C VAL A 674 -5.99 -7.34 7.58
N GLY A 675 -4.75 -7.73 7.27
CA GLY A 675 -4.28 -9.12 7.43
C GLY A 675 -4.45 -9.66 8.85
N GLY A 676 -4.62 -8.77 9.84
CA GLY A 676 -4.84 -9.10 11.24
C GLY A 676 -6.13 -9.85 11.50
N VAL A 677 -7.11 -9.77 10.60
CA VAL A 677 -8.36 -10.52 10.74
C VAL A 677 -8.12 -12.03 10.74
N PHE A 678 -7.02 -12.51 10.16
CA PHE A 678 -6.67 -13.94 10.14
C PHE A 678 -6.15 -14.48 11.48
N ALA A 679 -6.02 -13.67 12.54
CA ALA A 679 -5.49 -14.10 13.83
C ALA A 679 -6.21 -15.32 14.43
N GLN A 680 -7.53 -15.45 14.25
CA GLN A 680 -8.29 -16.60 14.74
C GLN A 680 -7.81 -17.92 14.14
N THR A 681 -7.27 -17.91 12.90
CA THR A 681 -6.76 -19.13 12.26
C THR A 681 -5.51 -19.68 12.92
N LEU A 682 -4.69 -18.83 13.57
CA LEU A 682 -3.43 -19.23 14.19
C LEU A 682 -3.61 -20.04 15.49
N TYR A 683 -4.81 -20.00 16.09
CA TYR A 683 -5.15 -20.84 17.25
C TYR A 683 -5.38 -22.30 16.86
N ASP A 684 -5.77 -22.58 15.62
CA ASP A 684 -5.93 -23.94 15.09
C ASP A 684 -4.61 -24.40 14.46
N LYS A 685 -3.79 -25.12 15.25
CA LYS A 685 -2.48 -25.62 14.80
C LYS A 685 -2.57 -26.51 13.55
N GLY A 686 -3.65 -27.29 13.41
CA GLY A 686 -3.85 -28.16 12.26
C GLY A 686 -4.11 -27.36 10.99
N LEU A 687 -4.95 -26.33 11.09
CA LEU A 687 -5.21 -25.39 10.01
C LEU A 687 -3.96 -24.59 9.63
N TRP A 688 -3.25 -24.05 10.62
CA TRP A 688 -2.02 -23.30 10.40
C TRP A 688 -0.98 -24.18 9.68
N GLN A 689 -0.75 -25.41 10.17
CA GLN A 689 0.16 -26.34 9.52
C GLN A 689 -0.29 -26.72 8.10
N LYS A 690 -1.60 -26.94 7.88
CA LYS A 690 -2.17 -27.28 6.57
C LYS A 690 -1.84 -26.25 5.48
N TYR A 691 -1.92 -24.97 5.80
CA TYR A 691 -1.63 -23.90 4.84
C TYR A 691 -0.13 -23.60 4.76
N ALA A 692 0.56 -23.50 5.91
CA ALA A 692 1.99 -23.21 5.94
C ALA A 692 2.82 -24.28 5.22
N SER A 693 2.40 -25.56 5.25
CA SER A 693 3.08 -26.64 4.55
C SER A 693 2.95 -26.59 3.03
N ARG A 694 2.09 -25.72 2.49
CA ARG A 694 1.91 -25.58 1.04
C ARG A 694 3.01 -24.77 0.39
N ASP A 695 3.83 -24.06 1.17
CA ASP A 695 4.93 -23.20 0.69
C ASP A 695 5.78 -23.91 -0.39
N LYS A 696 5.54 -23.56 -1.66
CA LYS A 696 6.30 -24.05 -2.81
C LYS A 696 7.54 -23.22 -3.05
N THR A 697 7.52 -21.95 -2.66
CA THR A 697 8.64 -21.03 -2.87
C THR A 697 9.86 -21.44 -2.06
N LYS A 698 9.67 -21.90 -0.81
CA LYS A 698 10.75 -22.39 0.06
C LYS A 698 11.95 -21.45 0.11
N ALA A 699 11.68 -20.16 0.21
CA ALA A 699 12.67 -19.09 0.20
C ALA A 699 13.69 -19.30 1.32
N SER A 700 14.96 -19.17 0.96
CA SER A 700 16.09 -19.32 1.87
C SER A 700 17.34 -18.68 1.27
N GLY A 701 18.32 -18.35 2.11
CA GLY A 701 19.59 -17.79 1.61
C GLY A 701 19.45 -16.42 0.95
N TRP A 702 18.61 -15.55 1.52
CA TRP A 702 18.49 -14.15 1.07
C TRP A 702 19.85 -13.45 1.01
N ALA A 703 19.98 -12.55 0.05
CA ALA A 703 21.15 -11.72 -0.11
C ALA A 703 21.31 -10.76 1.09
N PRO A 704 22.55 -10.35 1.40
CA PRO A 704 22.80 -9.25 2.32
C PRO A 704 22.08 -7.97 1.88
N MET A 705 21.89 -7.05 2.82
CA MET A 705 21.42 -5.70 2.51
C MET A 705 22.30 -5.06 1.42
N PRO A 706 21.72 -4.38 0.40
CA PRO A 706 22.52 -3.65 -0.57
C PRO A 706 23.40 -2.62 0.16
N THR A 707 24.66 -2.52 -0.26
CA THR A 707 25.56 -1.49 0.25
C THR A 707 25.17 -0.16 -0.38
N PRO A 708 24.85 0.89 0.40
CA PRO A 708 24.58 2.21 -0.16
C PRO A 708 25.80 2.70 -0.94
N PRO A 709 25.59 3.38 -2.08
CA PRO A 709 26.69 3.92 -2.86
C PRO A 709 27.42 5.03 -2.09
N VAL A 710 28.69 5.25 -2.45
CA VAL A 710 29.51 6.28 -1.79
C VAL A 710 29.28 7.62 -2.49
N THR A 711 28.66 8.57 -1.80
CA THR A 711 28.41 9.91 -2.33
C THR A 711 29.60 10.84 -2.07
N LYS A 712 30.27 11.30 -3.13
CA LYS A 712 31.36 12.28 -3.05
C LYS A 712 30.85 13.68 -3.38
N THR A 713 31.10 14.65 -2.50
CA THR A 713 30.81 16.07 -2.80
C THR A 713 31.72 16.61 -3.89
N ILE A 714 31.12 17.17 -4.96
CA ILE A 714 31.81 17.86 -6.06
C ILE A 714 31.66 19.37 -5.90
N VAL A 715 30.44 19.83 -5.64
CA VAL A 715 30.11 21.22 -5.28
C VAL A 715 29.33 21.19 -3.97
N PRO A 716 29.84 21.81 -2.89
CA PRO A 716 29.17 21.76 -1.59
C PRO A 716 27.88 22.58 -1.57
N THR A 717 26.94 22.10 -0.75
CA THR A 717 25.77 22.82 -0.23
C THR A 717 26.17 23.60 1.03
N SER A 718 25.30 24.50 1.47
CA SER A 718 25.45 25.26 2.72
C SER A 718 25.35 24.42 4.01
N GLU A 719 25.07 23.11 3.91
CA GLU A 719 25.13 22.16 5.03
C GLU A 719 26.51 22.11 5.66
N VAL A 720 27.56 22.13 4.82
CA VAL A 720 28.95 21.97 5.24
C VAL A 720 29.68 23.30 5.09
N GLU A 721 29.60 23.92 3.91
CA GLU A 721 30.29 25.17 3.58
C GLU A 721 29.41 26.06 2.71
N SER A 722 29.36 27.37 2.97
CA SER A 722 28.58 28.25 2.11
C SER A 722 29.38 28.73 0.92
N ALA A 723 28.75 28.67 -0.25
CA ALA A 723 29.24 29.29 -1.45
C ALA A 723 28.46 30.55 -1.78
N THR A 724 29.10 31.52 -2.45
CA THR A 724 28.40 32.72 -2.93
C THR A 724 27.67 32.43 -4.23
N TRP A 725 26.40 32.83 -4.30
CA TRP A 725 25.59 32.82 -5.52
C TRP A 725 25.22 34.24 -5.92
N ARG A 726 25.07 34.47 -7.23
CA ARG A 726 24.37 35.65 -7.74
C ARG A 726 22.88 35.37 -7.77
N TYR A 727 22.06 36.34 -7.38
CA TYR A 727 20.61 36.17 -7.32
C TYR A 727 19.80 37.42 -7.65
N THR A 728 18.57 37.19 -8.10
CA THR A 728 17.53 38.21 -8.26
C THR A 728 16.16 37.64 -7.87
N THR A 729 15.26 38.49 -7.41
CA THR A 729 13.85 38.14 -7.14
C THR A 729 12.89 38.74 -8.15
N SER A 730 13.41 39.42 -9.16
CA SER A 730 12.66 39.95 -10.30
C SER A 730 12.96 39.09 -11.52
N ARG A 731 11.92 38.80 -12.31
CA ARG A 731 12.03 37.92 -13.48
C ARG A 731 13.13 38.44 -14.42
N PRO A 732 14.19 37.65 -14.67
CA PRO A 732 15.25 38.06 -15.58
C PRO A 732 14.78 38.03 -17.03
N THR A 733 15.58 38.65 -17.90
CA THR A 733 15.38 38.60 -19.35
C THR A 733 15.57 37.17 -19.89
N GLN A 734 15.19 36.94 -21.15
CA GLN A 734 15.33 35.63 -21.79
C GLN A 734 16.76 35.11 -21.71
N ASP A 735 16.93 33.78 -21.79
CA ASP A 735 18.23 33.10 -21.85
C ASP A 735 19.15 33.26 -20.64
N TRP A 736 18.64 33.71 -19.49
CA TRP A 736 19.42 33.87 -18.25
C TRP A 736 20.11 32.59 -17.76
N MET A 737 19.66 31.42 -18.22
CA MET A 737 20.27 30.12 -17.94
C MET A 737 21.64 29.91 -18.60
N LYS A 738 21.88 30.61 -19.73
CA LYS A 738 23.00 30.30 -20.62
C LYS A 738 24.31 30.87 -20.09
N PRO A 739 25.47 30.27 -20.40
CA PRO A 739 26.76 30.75 -19.93
C PRO A 739 27.10 32.21 -20.31
N GLU A 740 26.55 32.70 -21.42
CA GLU A 740 26.84 34.02 -21.99
C GLU A 740 26.04 35.15 -21.33
N TYR A 741 25.05 34.83 -20.48
CA TYR A 741 24.23 35.85 -19.83
C TYR A 741 25.03 36.65 -18.80
N ASP A 742 24.91 37.98 -18.85
CA ASP A 742 25.52 38.90 -17.90
C ASP A 742 24.63 39.11 -16.68
N ASP A 743 25.01 38.50 -15.55
CA ASP A 743 24.38 38.68 -14.24
C ASP A 743 25.19 39.60 -13.31
N SER A 744 26.09 40.43 -13.86
CA SER A 744 26.92 41.34 -13.08
C SER A 744 26.09 42.27 -12.17
N ALA A 745 24.90 42.66 -12.62
CA ALA A 745 23.93 43.50 -11.91
C ALA A 745 23.11 42.76 -10.83
N TRP A 746 23.19 41.42 -10.73
CA TRP A 746 22.47 40.66 -9.73
C TRP A 746 23.11 40.82 -8.34
N SER A 747 22.30 40.66 -7.30
CA SER A 747 22.78 40.67 -5.92
C SER A 747 23.65 39.44 -5.65
N GLN A 748 24.51 39.49 -4.64
CA GLN A 748 25.33 38.35 -4.22
C GLN A 748 25.00 37.98 -2.78
N GLY A 749 24.93 36.68 -2.49
CA GLY A 749 24.66 36.19 -1.14
C GLY A 749 25.18 34.77 -0.90
N PRO A 750 25.52 34.41 0.34
CA PRO A 750 25.86 33.03 0.72
C PRO A 750 24.67 32.08 0.48
N ALA A 751 24.96 30.87 0.00
CA ALA A 751 24.03 29.77 -0.24
C ALA A 751 23.24 29.40 1.03
N GLY A 752 22.02 28.88 0.84
CA GLY A 752 21.00 28.76 1.89
C GLY A 752 20.04 29.96 1.85
N PHE A 753 19.25 30.06 0.78
CA PHE A 753 18.33 31.19 0.55
C PHE A 753 16.94 30.87 1.08
N GLY A 754 16.43 31.61 2.05
CA GLY A 754 15.10 31.31 2.60
C GLY A 754 14.67 32.14 3.80
N THR A 755 13.73 31.59 4.57
CA THR A 755 13.22 32.20 5.82
C THR A 755 13.51 31.32 7.05
N ALA A 756 13.78 31.97 8.18
CA ALA A 756 13.99 31.25 9.45
C ALA A 756 12.72 30.47 9.84
N GLY A 757 12.91 29.26 10.38
CA GLY A 757 11.82 28.38 10.79
C GLY A 757 11.41 27.34 9.76
N THR A 758 11.96 27.37 8.53
CA THR A 758 11.80 26.26 7.58
C THR A 758 12.53 25.00 8.10
N PRO A 759 11.85 23.84 8.19
CA PRO A 759 12.44 22.60 8.69
C PRO A 759 13.72 22.22 7.94
N GLY A 760 14.78 21.85 8.67
CA GLY A 760 16.06 21.43 8.09
C GLY A 760 16.86 22.53 7.37
N ALA A 761 16.38 23.77 7.33
CA ALA A 761 17.00 24.84 6.55
C ALA A 761 18.19 25.49 7.27
N HIS A 762 19.28 25.69 6.53
CA HIS A 762 20.45 26.45 6.98
C HIS A 762 20.48 27.84 6.32
N VAL A 763 19.54 28.70 6.71
CA VAL A 763 19.36 30.02 6.08
C VAL A 763 20.54 30.95 6.35
N ARG A 764 21.23 31.37 5.28
CA ARG A 764 22.33 32.34 5.31
C ARG A 764 22.03 33.62 4.52
N THR A 765 21.20 33.53 3.48
CA THR A 765 20.66 34.70 2.78
C THR A 765 19.14 34.71 2.89
N ARG A 766 18.57 35.85 3.29
CA ARG A 766 17.12 35.97 3.39
C ARG A 766 16.48 36.05 2.00
N TRP A 767 15.55 35.15 1.71
CA TRP A 767 14.66 35.20 0.54
C TRP A 767 13.22 35.02 1.02
N ASN A 768 12.35 35.99 0.73
CA ASN A 768 10.96 36.04 1.20
C ASN A 768 9.97 36.56 0.14
N THR A 769 10.29 36.34 -1.14
CA THR A 769 9.44 36.73 -2.30
C THR A 769 8.91 35.49 -3.02
N GLN A 770 7.99 35.66 -3.96
CA GLN A 770 7.42 34.51 -4.69
C GLN A 770 8.44 33.77 -5.57
N ASN A 771 9.50 34.43 -6.02
CA ASN A 771 10.48 33.84 -6.94
C ASN A 771 11.90 34.23 -6.55
N ILE A 772 12.82 33.31 -6.76
CA ILE A 772 14.26 33.59 -6.79
C ILE A 772 14.89 32.90 -7.99
N TRP A 773 15.79 33.64 -8.63
CA TRP A 773 16.66 33.15 -9.68
C TRP A 773 18.09 33.22 -9.18
N LEU A 774 18.81 32.10 -9.24
CA LEU A 774 20.18 31.95 -8.77
C LEU A 774 21.08 31.59 -9.95
N ARG A 775 22.30 32.12 -9.97
CA ARG A 775 23.37 31.72 -10.90
C ARG A 775 24.68 31.58 -10.17
N ARG A 776 25.45 30.57 -10.56
CA ARG A 776 26.79 30.31 -10.05
C ARG A 776 27.64 29.62 -11.09
N GLU A 777 28.90 30.04 -11.17
CA GLU A 777 29.93 29.30 -11.89
C GLU A 777 30.57 28.25 -10.98
N ILE A 778 30.75 27.05 -11.51
CA ILE A 778 31.43 25.94 -10.84
C ILE A 778 32.52 25.39 -11.76
N ALA A 779 33.57 24.85 -11.14
CA ALA A 779 34.62 24.11 -11.84
C ALA A 779 34.47 22.62 -11.51
N LEU A 780 34.31 21.79 -12.53
CA LEU A 780 34.22 20.33 -12.41
C LEU A 780 35.60 19.68 -12.65
N PRO A 781 35.89 18.53 -12.03
CA PRO A 781 37.14 17.83 -12.23
C PRO A 781 37.29 17.34 -13.68
N GLU A 782 38.53 17.15 -14.12
CA GLU A 782 38.86 16.56 -15.44
C GLU A 782 38.42 15.09 -15.55
N SER A 783 38.38 14.38 -14.42
CA SER A 783 37.87 13.01 -14.37
C SER A 783 36.35 12.98 -14.60
N PRO A 784 35.83 12.10 -15.48
CA PRO A 784 34.40 11.95 -15.68
C PRO A 784 33.68 11.59 -14.38
N LEU A 785 32.57 12.28 -14.09
CA LEU A 785 31.68 11.91 -12.99
C LEU A 785 30.93 10.62 -13.37
N ARG A 786 30.84 9.67 -12.42
CA ARG A 786 30.15 8.39 -12.67
C ARG A 786 28.64 8.58 -12.66
N SER A 787 28.11 9.06 -11.54
CA SER A 787 26.69 9.27 -11.32
C SER A 787 26.46 10.62 -10.64
N PRO A 788 26.62 11.73 -11.38
CA PRO A 788 26.36 13.05 -10.83
C PRO A 788 24.89 13.19 -10.46
N MET A 789 24.64 13.76 -9.28
CA MET A 789 23.31 14.10 -8.77
C MET A 789 23.37 15.49 -8.12
N PHE A 790 22.27 16.25 -8.17
CA PHE A 790 22.17 17.44 -7.35
C PHE A 790 21.93 17.03 -5.91
N ARG A 791 22.62 17.67 -4.97
CA ARG A 791 22.27 17.61 -3.55
C ARG A 791 21.48 18.87 -3.24
N MET A 792 20.18 18.74 -2.99
CA MET A 792 19.26 19.87 -2.98
C MET A 792 18.32 19.80 -1.78
N HIS A 793 18.10 20.95 -1.15
CA HIS A 793 17.00 21.16 -0.23
C HIS A 793 16.21 22.35 -0.76
N HIS A 794 14.95 22.10 -1.12
CA HIS A 794 14.06 23.09 -1.70
C HIS A 794 12.71 23.06 -1.01
N ASP A 795 12.09 24.21 -0.87
CA ASP A 795 10.73 24.38 -0.41
C ASP A 795 9.96 25.04 -1.56
N GLU A 796 9.14 24.22 -2.24
CA GLU A 796 8.37 24.47 -3.47
C GLU A 796 9.09 24.19 -4.81
N ASP A 797 8.38 24.47 -5.90
CA ASP A 797 8.77 24.14 -7.28
C ASP A 797 10.15 24.71 -7.63
N VAL A 798 11.04 23.86 -8.15
CA VAL A 798 12.41 24.21 -8.53
C VAL A 798 12.76 23.66 -9.91
N GLU A 799 13.43 24.49 -10.70
CA GLU A 799 14.05 24.13 -11.98
C GLU A 799 15.55 24.42 -11.91
N VAL A 800 16.37 23.44 -12.27
CA VAL A 800 17.84 23.52 -12.25
C VAL A 800 18.37 23.32 -13.65
N TYR A 801 19.24 24.23 -14.09
CA TYR A 801 19.84 24.23 -15.42
C TYR A 801 21.35 24.11 -15.33
N VAL A 802 21.93 23.34 -16.25
CA VAL A 802 23.38 23.22 -16.47
C VAL A 802 23.68 23.77 -17.85
N ASN A 803 24.47 24.83 -17.94
CA ASN A 803 24.87 25.45 -19.22
C ASN A 803 23.69 25.74 -20.17
N GLY A 804 22.55 26.15 -19.60
CA GLY A 804 21.32 26.43 -20.36
C GLY A 804 20.38 25.25 -20.59
N ILE A 805 20.76 24.02 -20.23
CA ILE A 805 19.94 22.82 -20.40
C ILE A 805 19.23 22.49 -19.09
N LEU A 806 17.92 22.24 -19.13
CA LEU A 806 17.15 21.81 -17.95
C LEU A 806 17.68 20.45 -17.47
N ALA A 807 18.34 20.47 -16.32
CA ALA A 807 19.09 19.36 -15.77
C ALA A 807 18.35 18.64 -14.66
N ALA A 808 17.46 19.33 -13.93
CA ALA A 808 16.52 18.71 -13.00
C ALA A 808 15.33 19.64 -12.78
N ALA A 809 14.20 19.07 -12.39
CA ALA A 809 13.06 19.80 -11.87
C ALA A 809 12.41 19.00 -10.74
N ALA A 810 11.94 19.68 -9.71
CA ALA A 810 11.20 19.07 -8.61
C ALA A 810 10.05 20.00 -8.22
N SER A 811 8.97 19.41 -7.72
CA SER A 811 7.76 20.12 -7.25
C SER A 811 7.50 19.78 -5.79
N GLY A 812 6.80 20.68 -5.09
CA GLY A 812 6.61 20.57 -3.63
C GLY A 812 7.91 20.83 -2.88
N TYR A 813 8.05 20.29 -1.67
CA TYR A 813 9.16 20.61 -0.78
C TYR A 813 9.87 19.36 -0.26
N THR A 814 11.13 19.53 0.14
CA THR A 814 11.87 18.60 0.99
C THR A 814 12.06 19.22 2.37
N THR A 815 12.23 18.40 3.40
CA THR A 815 12.52 18.87 4.78
C THR A 815 13.97 18.66 5.17
N ASP A 816 14.77 18.10 4.27
CA ASP A 816 16.22 17.88 4.38
C ASP A 816 16.83 17.87 2.97
N TYR A 817 18.15 17.73 2.88
CA TYR A 817 18.87 17.62 1.61
C TYR A 817 18.72 16.23 1.00
N GLU A 818 18.21 16.21 -0.23
CA GLU A 818 17.99 15.00 -1.00
C GLU A 818 18.89 14.98 -2.25
N GLU A 819 19.16 13.76 -2.74
CA GLU A 819 19.91 13.55 -3.98
C GLU A 819 18.90 13.48 -5.14
N VAL A 820 18.96 14.47 -6.04
CA VAL A 820 18.07 14.57 -7.19
C VAL A 820 18.85 14.18 -8.46
N PRO A 821 18.42 13.14 -9.20
CA PRO A 821 19.10 12.71 -10.40
C PRO A 821 19.03 13.78 -11.50
N LEU A 822 20.09 13.90 -12.29
CA LEU A 822 20.09 14.75 -13.48
C LEU A 822 19.33 14.05 -14.62
N THR A 823 18.62 14.83 -15.43
CA THR A 823 18.09 14.37 -16.72
C THR A 823 19.25 13.89 -17.62
N PRO A 824 19.02 12.97 -18.58
CA PRO A 824 20.06 12.57 -19.53
C PRO A 824 20.70 13.75 -20.26
N ALA A 825 19.89 14.75 -20.64
CA ALA A 825 20.36 15.98 -21.26
C ALA A 825 21.19 16.85 -20.30
N GLY A 826 20.76 16.99 -19.05
CA GLY A 826 21.52 17.68 -18.00
C GLY A 826 22.87 17.05 -17.72
N LYS A 827 22.92 15.71 -17.62
CA LYS A 827 24.17 14.96 -17.44
C LYS A 827 25.12 15.16 -18.63
N ALA A 828 24.59 15.15 -19.86
CA ALA A 828 25.38 15.42 -21.06
C ALA A 828 25.84 16.90 -21.19
N ALA A 829 25.15 17.83 -20.52
CA ALA A 829 25.50 19.24 -20.51
C ALA A 829 26.68 19.58 -19.60
N LEU A 830 27.01 18.73 -18.62
CA LEU A 830 28.19 18.88 -17.75
C LEU A 830 29.48 18.69 -18.55
N ARG A 831 30.46 19.56 -18.33
CA ARG A 831 31.77 19.53 -19.01
C ARG A 831 32.91 19.61 -18.00
N PRO A 832 34.09 19.04 -18.25
CA PRO A 832 35.30 19.34 -17.46
C PRO A 832 35.54 20.85 -17.36
N GLY A 833 36.01 21.33 -16.21
CA GLY A 833 36.26 22.76 -15.98
C GLY A 833 34.98 23.59 -15.78
N ARG A 834 34.90 24.75 -16.42
CA ARG A 834 33.87 25.79 -16.15
C ARG A 834 32.47 25.35 -16.60
N ASN A 835 31.51 25.43 -15.69
CA ASN A 835 30.08 25.26 -15.96
C ASN A 835 29.27 26.36 -15.25
N VAL A 836 28.13 26.71 -15.82
CA VAL A 836 27.13 27.58 -15.18
C VAL A 836 25.98 26.73 -14.67
N ILE A 837 25.70 26.85 -13.37
CA ILE A 837 24.48 26.34 -12.75
C ILE A 837 23.53 27.51 -12.56
N ALA A 838 22.28 27.33 -12.99
CA ALA A 838 21.24 28.31 -12.81
C ALA A 838 19.99 27.65 -12.21
N VAL A 839 19.35 28.31 -11.25
CA VAL A 839 18.22 27.74 -10.49
C VAL A 839 17.08 28.74 -10.47
N HIS A 840 15.87 28.31 -10.76
CA HIS A 840 14.64 29.05 -10.47
C HIS A 840 13.88 28.28 -9.40
N CYS A 841 13.55 28.94 -8.30
CA CYS A 841 12.64 28.40 -7.30
C CYS A 841 11.43 29.33 -7.16
N ARG A 842 10.23 28.73 -7.22
CA ARG A 842 8.93 29.42 -7.16
C ARG A 842 8.18 28.99 -5.92
N GLN A 843 8.05 29.93 -4.99
CA GLN A 843 7.29 29.79 -3.76
C GLN A 843 5.79 29.80 -4.06
N THR A 844 5.06 28.78 -3.58
CA THR A 844 3.59 28.64 -3.75
C THR A 844 2.80 28.67 -2.43
N GLY A 845 3.42 28.34 -1.29
CA GLY A 845 2.92 28.53 0.08
C GLY A 845 3.87 27.94 1.15
N GLY A 846 3.59 28.16 2.44
CA GLY A 846 4.31 27.47 3.52
C GLY A 846 5.67 28.09 3.91
N GLY A 847 6.68 27.23 4.12
CA GLY A 847 8.05 27.66 4.41
C GLY A 847 8.72 28.23 3.17
N GLN A 848 10.04 28.48 3.19
CA GLN A 848 10.75 28.99 2.02
C GLN A 848 12.24 28.69 2.13
N TYR A 849 12.77 27.87 1.22
CA TYR A 849 14.19 27.54 1.18
C TYR A 849 14.63 27.06 -0.20
N ILE A 850 15.85 27.40 -0.60
CA ILE A 850 16.55 26.76 -1.70
C ILE A 850 18.05 26.76 -1.43
N ASP A 851 18.64 25.58 -1.56
CA ASP A 851 20.08 25.39 -1.59
C ASP A 851 20.44 24.19 -2.47
N LEU A 852 21.56 24.29 -3.17
CA LEU A 852 21.95 23.34 -4.20
C LEU A 852 23.47 23.17 -4.26
N GLY A 853 23.88 21.90 -4.28
CA GLY A 853 25.22 21.43 -4.58
C GLY A 853 25.18 20.32 -5.63
N LEU A 854 26.35 19.77 -5.94
CA LEU A 854 26.54 18.66 -6.87
C LEU A 854 27.36 17.58 -6.19
N VAL A 855 26.89 16.34 -6.25
CA VAL A 855 27.59 15.17 -5.75
C VAL A 855 27.81 14.17 -6.88
N ASP A 856 28.76 13.26 -6.70
CA ASP A 856 28.99 12.11 -7.57
C ASP A 856 28.84 10.84 -6.73
N THR A 857 27.84 10.05 -7.04
CA THR A 857 27.49 8.82 -6.34
C THR A 857 28.22 7.65 -6.99
N GLN A 858 29.03 6.90 -6.23
CA GLN A 858 30.00 5.92 -6.75
C GLN A 858 29.72 4.48 -6.37
#